data_AF-A0A1G8IBN5-F1
#
_entry.id   AF-A0A1G8IBN5-F1
#
_cell.length_a   1.000
_cell.length_b   1.000
_cell.length_c   1.000
_cell.angle_alpha   90.00
_cell.angle_beta   90.00
_cell.angle_gamma   90.00
#
_symmetry.space_group_name_H-M   'P 1'
#
loop_
_entity.id
_entity.type
_entity.pdbx_description
1 polymer ?
#
loop_
_entity_poly.entity_id
_entity_poly.type
_entity_poly.pdbx_seq_one_letter_code
_entity_poly.pdbx_strand_id
1 'polypeptide(L)'
;NADPTLSYAVGGSGLVNGDTLSGALSRISGENVGAYAINQGSLAASGNYALSYSGSTLSISPATLTVTADNQNRVYGDTNPALSGTISGFKFSDTANVLTTAPSYATTANATSNVGNYAVTGNGAAASNYTFNYVNGTLAVTQRPINVTAEAQSKVYGNADPTLSYVVGGSGLVNGDALSGTLNRTSGENVGAYAINQGSLVASSNYALSYTGNNLSITPATLTVTADNQSRVYGDGNPALSGTVSGFKFSDTASVLTTAPSYATAATATSNVGNYAVTGNGAAASNYTFNYVNGTLAVTQRPISVTAEAQSKVYGNAEPTLSYAVGGSGLVNGDSLSGALSRTNGENVGAYAINQGSLVASSNYALSYTGNNLSITPATLTVTADNQSRVYGDANPALSGTISGFKFSDTASVLTTAPSYATTANATSNVGNYAVTGNGAAASNYTFNYVNGALAVTQRPISVTAESQSKVYGNADPTLSYAVGGSGLVNGDSLSGALSRTSGENVGAYAINQGSLAASGNYTLSYSGSTLSISPRPISATLVGSISKEYDATTNATLGGNYALSNVLAADQSSVALAAASGQYADKNASTAIQVSFGALSLTGTLAANYQLVPTTLGGNVGVIVPKALAVWTGAVGDGSWKNPANWASNIAPEAANVLNASIPAGSGTIVFDADTPTRLQTLISQRSITLANASALTLGTTRADVSALESGATLSIIGGTHVLNGTLNTASYAQSGGTFSGSGVLNLAGASTLSAGTLAVTTNALAGSVVDATGTATISAAFNNAGTLLTGNNVRFDQVLTNNGGLVAVGAGTTTVAGGLRQSGGDLQMRGGTLAGNVDLSGGSLCGSGSVSGDVAINGGALSVGFSPGLLNVGGNLTLAPGSSTVIELGGDMPGTGYDQINVAGTATLNGSLNVSSYHGYTPTAGTAYRFLNAQQTNGRFAAVTVPGDWGMSVGLSGSAFDLRMPQAALTEVPQLRYLQTLQQVTAQKPETLATNAVSTAIAEIVDSDTETVAAVSQTLAQATAANDGTNQSTVPARVGLRQCR
;
A
#
# COMPACT_ATOMS: atom_id res chain seq x y z
N ASN A 1 98.13 -204.16 -11.35
CA ASN A 1 99.55 -204.61 -11.38
C ASN A 1 99.60 -206.02 -11.94
N ALA A 2 100.77 -206.50 -12.35
CA ALA A 2 100.94 -207.88 -12.82
C ALA A 2 100.92 -208.90 -11.64
N ASP A 3 100.69 -210.17 -11.96
CA ASP A 3 100.61 -211.26 -10.99
C ASP A 3 101.96 -211.64 -10.37
N PRO A 4 101.98 -212.16 -9.13
CA PRO A 4 103.17 -212.74 -8.51
C PRO A 4 103.43 -214.18 -8.99
N THR A 5 104.70 -214.59 -8.97
CA THR A 5 105.14 -215.94 -9.35
C THR A 5 104.67 -217.02 -8.35
N LEU A 6 104.26 -218.18 -8.86
CA LEU A 6 103.74 -219.30 -8.07
C LEU A 6 104.84 -220.33 -7.77
N SER A 7 104.84 -220.93 -6.57
CA SER A 7 105.84 -221.91 -6.12
C SER A 7 105.23 -223.01 -5.24
N TYR A 8 105.96 -224.11 -5.04
CA TYR A 8 105.53 -225.30 -4.28
C TYR A 8 106.62 -225.80 -3.32
N ALA A 9 106.25 -226.70 -2.40
CA ALA A 9 107.14 -227.41 -1.50
C ALA A 9 106.74 -228.90 -1.39
N VAL A 10 107.68 -229.76 -0.97
CA VAL A 10 107.48 -231.22 -0.84
C VAL A 10 107.43 -231.61 0.64
N GLY A 11 106.59 -232.58 1.01
CA GLY A 11 106.44 -233.07 2.38
C GLY A 11 106.26 -234.59 2.47
N GLY A 12 106.29 -235.12 3.69
CA GLY A 12 106.33 -236.57 3.96
C GLY A 12 107.75 -237.05 4.28
N SER A 13 108.06 -238.32 4.00
CA SER A 13 109.39 -238.92 4.20
C SER A 13 110.50 -238.36 3.28
N GLY A 14 110.16 -237.44 2.39
CA GLY A 14 111.05 -236.83 1.42
C GLY A 14 111.28 -237.67 0.17
N LEU A 15 112.04 -237.10 -0.77
CA LEU A 15 112.64 -237.81 -1.89
C LEU A 15 114.05 -238.23 -1.46
N VAL A 16 114.45 -239.46 -1.74
CA VAL A 16 115.76 -240.01 -1.36
C VAL A 16 116.65 -240.20 -2.59
N ASN A 17 117.95 -240.49 -2.38
CA ASN A 17 118.93 -240.79 -3.43
C ASN A 17 119.08 -239.76 -4.58
N GLY A 18 118.55 -238.54 -4.43
CA GLY A 18 118.61 -237.48 -5.45
C GLY A 18 117.39 -237.42 -6.38
N ASP A 19 116.31 -238.15 -6.10
CA ASP A 19 115.04 -238.02 -6.82
C ASP A 19 114.45 -236.59 -6.71
N THR A 20 113.72 -236.15 -7.74
CA THR A 20 113.14 -234.80 -7.84
C THR A 20 111.71 -234.82 -8.41
N LEU A 21 110.94 -233.75 -8.13
CA LEU A 21 109.67 -233.47 -8.82
C LEU A 21 109.91 -232.60 -10.07
N SER A 22 108.99 -232.66 -11.03
CA SER A 22 109.00 -231.80 -12.23
C SER A 22 107.60 -231.28 -12.57
N GLY A 23 107.51 -230.05 -13.11
CA GLY A 23 106.25 -229.37 -13.40
C GLY A 23 106.02 -228.09 -12.56
N ALA A 24 104.87 -227.42 -12.76
CA ALA A 24 104.57 -226.11 -12.17
C ALA A 24 103.06 -225.87 -11.89
N LEU A 25 102.75 -224.91 -11.00
CA LEU A 25 101.40 -224.51 -10.58
C LEU A 25 100.71 -223.50 -11.53
N SER A 26 99.40 -223.27 -11.38
CA SER A 26 98.63 -222.25 -12.12
C SER A 26 97.55 -221.55 -11.28
N ARG A 27 96.99 -220.40 -11.72
CA ARG A 27 95.86 -219.70 -11.06
C ARG A 27 94.61 -219.51 -11.95
N ILE A 28 93.49 -219.16 -11.32
CA ILE A 28 92.27 -218.65 -11.97
C ILE A 28 92.42 -217.13 -12.23
N SER A 29 92.01 -216.64 -13.39
CA SER A 29 92.12 -215.24 -13.85
C SER A 29 91.08 -214.28 -13.24
N GLY A 30 91.35 -212.97 -13.27
CA GLY A 30 90.43 -211.91 -12.85
C GLY A 30 91.13 -210.77 -12.09
N GLU A 31 90.65 -209.55 -12.33
CA GLU A 31 91.33 -208.29 -11.98
C GLU A 31 90.48 -207.32 -11.14
N ASN A 32 89.19 -207.61 -10.93
CA ASN A 32 88.33 -206.85 -10.02
C ASN A 32 88.74 -207.09 -8.55
N VAL A 33 88.36 -206.14 -7.68
CA VAL A 33 88.47 -206.25 -6.20
C VAL A 33 87.80 -207.55 -5.73
N GLY A 34 88.59 -208.49 -5.23
CA GLY A 34 88.19 -209.88 -5.00
C GLY A 34 89.39 -210.82 -4.89
N ALA A 35 89.13 -212.13 -4.75
CA ALA A 35 90.16 -213.16 -4.53
C ALA A 35 90.02 -214.40 -5.45
N TYR A 36 91.15 -215.02 -5.79
CA TYR A 36 91.29 -215.98 -6.91
C TYR A 36 92.21 -217.16 -6.54
N ALA A 37 91.90 -218.39 -6.98
CA ALA A 37 92.58 -219.63 -6.49
C ALA A 37 93.76 -220.13 -7.35
N ILE A 38 94.62 -220.96 -6.73
CA ILE A 38 95.88 -221.54 -7.24
C ILE A 38 95.83 -223.07 -7.14
N ASN A 39 96.22 -223.76 -8.23
CA ASN A 39 96.05 -225.20 -8.47
C ASN A 39 97.37 -225.92 -8.86
N GLN A 40 97.37 -227.27 -8.82
CA GLN A 40 98.56 -228.13 -9.02
C GLN A 40 99.31 -227.91 -10.35
N GLY A 41 98.58 -227.61 -11.43
CA GLY A 41 99.15 -227.60 -12.78
C GLY A 41 99.78 -228.94 -13.15
N SER A 42 101.04 -228.90 -13.62
CA SER A 42 101.75 -230.05 -14.21
C SER A 42 102.68 -230.81 -13.27
N LEU A 43 102.66 -230.52 -11.96
CA LEU A 43 103.62 -231.05 -10.99
C LEU A 43 103.48 -232.57 -10.73
N ALA A 44 104.54 -233.34 -10.98
CA ALA A 44 104.62 -234.80 -10.94
C ALA A 44 105.95 -235.35 -10.35
N ALA A 45 105.99 -236.67 -10.05
CA ALA A 45 107.12 -237.38 -9.41
C ALA A 45 107.67 -238.54 -10.28
N SER A 46 108.84 -239.09 -9.93
CA SER A 46 109.41 -240.29 -10.56
C SER A 46 108.67 -241.57 -10.16
N GLY A 47 108.74 -242.63 -10.98
CA GLY A 47 107.94 -243.85 -10.84
C GLY A 47 108.14 -244.69 -9.57
N ASN A 48 109.05 -244.28 -8.69
CA ASN A 48 109.24 -244.87 -7.35
C ASN A 48 108.34 -244.23 -6.27
N TYR A 49 107.59 -243.16 -6.60
CA TYR A 49 106.78 -242.39 -5.65
C TYR A 49 105.36 -242.14 -6.18
N ALA A 50 104.40 -242.02 -5.27
CA ALA A 50 103.09 -241.44 -5.54
C ALA A 50 103.04 -239.99 -5.00
N LEU A 51 102.44 -239.06 -5.77
CA LEU A 51 102.35 -237.64 -5.42
C LEU A 51 100.91 -237.24 -5.03
N SER A 52 100.79 -236.30 -4.10
CA SER A 52 99.53 -235.65 -3.69
C SER A 52 99.76 -234.14 -3.45
N TYR A 53 98.73 -233.31 -3.61
CA TYR A 53 98.84 -231.84 -3.68
C TYR A 53 97.75 -231.11 -2.86
N SER A 54 98.01 -229.85 -2.48
CA SER A 54 97.05 -228.90 -1.90
C SER A 54 97.36 -227.45 -2.31
N GLY A 55 96.33 -226.57 -2.43
CA GLY A 55 96.40 -225.25 -3.09
C GLY A 55 96.16 -224.01 -2.21
N SER A 56 96.08 -222.80 -2.84
CA SER A 56 96.03 -221.48 -2.15
C SER A 56 95.35 -220.37 -3.00
N THR A 57 95.45 -219.07 -2.65
CA THR A 57 94.75 -217.92 -3.30
C THR A 57 95.53 -216.59 -3.39
N LEU A 58 95.08 -215.65 -4.25
CA LEU A 58 95.53 -214.26 -4.51
C LEU A 58 94.38 -213.23 -4.27
N SER A 59 94.64 -211.94 -4.03
CA SER A 59 93.58 -210.91 -3.75
C SER A 59 93.90 -209.46 -4.23
N ILE A 60 92.88 -208.59 -4.41
CA ILE A 60 92.92 -207.22 -5.00
C ILE A 60 92.03 -206.20 -4.21
N SER A 61 92.35 -204.88 -4.23
CA SER A 61 91.68 -203.80 -3.43
C SER A 61 91.41 -202.46 -4.18
N PRO A 62 90.52 -201.55 -3.69
CA PRO A 62 90.06 -200.31 -4.37
C PRO A 62 91.03 -199.09 -4.36
N ALA A 63 90.63 -197.99 -5.03
CA ALA A 63 91.38 -196.73 -5.20
C ALA A 63 90.64 -195.47 -4.66
N THR A 64 91.07 -194.24 -5.05
CA THR A 64 90.56 -192.95 -4.53
C THR A 64 90.50 -191.83 -5.60
N LEU A 65 89.55 -190.90 -5.47
CA LEU A 65 89.29 -189.72 -6.31
C LEU A 65 89.18 -188.43 -5.44
N THR A 66 89.34 -187.25 -6.06
CA THR A 66 89.23 -185.94 -5.39
C THR A 66 88.31 -184.98 -6.16
N VAL A 67 87.51 -184.19 -5.43
CA VAL A 67 86.53 -183.20 -5.92
C VAL A 67 86.87 -181.79 -5.40
N THR A 68 86.75 -180.75 -6.22
CA THR A 68 87.08 -179.36 -5.84
C THR A 68 86.03 -178.36 -6.35
N ALA A 69 85.55 -177.44 -5.51
CA ALA A 69 84.56 -176.42 -5.84
C ALA A 69 85.16 -175.05 -6.21
N ASP A 70 84.43 -174.25 -7.02
CA ASP A 70 84.89 -172.98 -7.58
C ASP A 70 84.63 -171.74 -6.70
N ASN A 71 85.34 -170.65 -6.97
CA ASN A 71 85.16 -169.32 -6.35
C ASN A 71 84.20 -168.42 -7.16
N GLN A 72 83.46 -167.54 -6.48
CA GLN A 72 82.42 -166.67 -7.08
C GLN A 72 82.32 -165.29 -6.37
N ASN A 73 81.56 -164.35 -6.92
CA ASN A 73 81.22 -163.08 -6.23
C ASN A 73 79.80 -162.54 -6.58
N ARG A 74 79.29 -161.58 -5.79
CA ARG A 74 78.09 -160.76 -6.04
C ARG A 74 78.10 -159.44 -5.24
N VAL A 75 77.17 -158.53 -5.53
CA VAL A 75 76.89 -157.32 -4.71
C VAL A 75 75.81 -157.62 -3.66
N TYR A 76 75.83 -156.91 -2.53
CA TYR A 76 74.80 -157.00 -1.49
C TYR A 76 73.38 -156.70 -2.03
N GLY A 77 72.41 -157.52 -1.60
CA GLY A 77 71.04 -157.55 -2.13
C GLY A 77 70.83 -158.42 -3.37
N ASP A 78 71.87 -158.65 -4.19
CA ASP A 78 71.72 -159.41 -5.43
C ASP A 78 71.69 -160.93 -5.17
N THR A 79 71.20 -161.71 -6.13
CA THR A 79 71.13 -163.18 -6.04
C THR A 79 72.51 -163.84 -6.16
N ASN A 80 72.67 -165.04 -5.57
CA ASN A 80 73.88 -165.85 -5.76
C ASN A 80 74.02 -166.29 -7.24
N PRO A 81 75.25 -166.35 -7.78
CA PRO A 81 75.53 -167.06 -9.03
C PRO A 81 75.42 -168.57 -8.87
N ALA A 82 75.40 -169.30 -9.99
CA ALA A 82 75.46 -170.77 -10.01
C ALA A 82 76.81 -171.28 -9.46
N LEU A 83 76.79 -172.48 -8.87
CA LEU A 83 77.95 -173.07 -8.17
C LEU A 83 78.42 -174.34 -8.90
N SER A 84 79.74 -174.51 -9.00
CA SER A 84 80.39 -175.52 -9.86
C SER A 84 81.71 -176.05 -9.26
N GLY A 85 82.31 -177.03 -9.94
CA GLY A 85 83.57 -177.65 -9.54
C GLY A 85 83.95 -178.88 -10.39
N THR A 86 85.07 -179.53 -10.06
CA THR A 86 85.74 -180.57 -10.88
C THR A 86 86.09 -181.85 -10.09
N ILE A 87 86.43 -182.94 -10.79
CA ILE A 87 86.79 -184.26 -10.21
C ILE A 87 88.05 -184.83 -10.89
N SER A 88 88.92 -185.52 -10.15
CA SER A 88 90.12 -186.19 -10.69
C SER A 88 90.50 -187.48 -9.96
N GLY A 89 91.34 -188.32 -10.57
CA GLY A 89 92.06 -189.43 -9.88
C GLY A 89 91.94 -190.84 -10.48
N PHE A 90 91.12 -191.04 -11.52
CA PHE A 90 90.79 -192.35 -12.11
C PHE A 90 92.00 -193.22 -12.55
N LYS A 91 91.78 -194.54 -12.70
CA LYS A 91 92.80 -195.57 -12.97
C LYS A 91 92.33 -196.51 -14.10
N PHE A 92 93.26 -197.23 -14.73
CA PHE A 92 92.98 -198.23 -15.78
C PHE A 92 92.00 -197.79 -16.90
N SER A 93 92.10 -196.52 -17.31
CA SER A 93 91.23 -195.87 -18.30
C SER A 93 89.77 -195.65 -17.88
N ASP A 94 89.44 -195.80 -16.60
CA ASP A 94 88.18 -195.32 -16.03
C ASP A 94 88.02 -193.80 -16.23
N THR A 95 86.77 -193.36 -16.31
CA THR A 95 86.37 -191.96 -16.43
C THR A 95 85.21 -191.67 -15.48
N ALA A 96 84.66 -190.44 -15.48
CA ALA A 96 83.49 -190.09 -14.67
C ALA A 96 82.26 -191.01 -14.88
N ASN A 97 82.21 -191.82 -15.95
CA ASN A 97 81.17 -192.82 -16.16
C ASN A 97 81.21 -194.00 -15.16
N VAL A 98 82.27 -194.17 -14.36
CA VAL A 98 82.29 -195.14 -13.24
C VAL A 98 81.70 -194.58 -11.95
N LEU A 99 81.32 -193.29 -11.94
CA LEU A 99 80.59 -192.69 -10.84
C LEU A 99 79.13 -193.14 -10.89
N THR A 100 78.66 -193.75 -9.80
CA THR A 100 77.23 -194.01 -9.59
C THR A 100 76.47 -192.76 -9.15
N THR A 101 77.18 -191.77 -8.61
CA THR A 101 76.66 -190.43 -8.27
C THR A 101 77.70 -189.35 -8.56
N ALA A 102 77.27 -188.24 -9.17
CA ALA A 102 78.09 -187.03 -9.38
C ALA A 102 77.95 -186.04 -8.21
N PRO A 103 78.97 -185.21 -7.92
CA PRO A 103 78.94 -184.29 -6.79
C PRO A 103 78.06 -183.05 -7.05
N SER A 104 77.51 -182.50 -5.97
CA SER A 104 76.74 -181.25 -5.95
C SER A 104 77.47 -180.16 -5.14
N TYR A 105 77.16 -178.89 -5.44
CA TYR A 105 77.83 -177.72 -4.85
C TYR A 105 76.83 -176.79 -4.15
N ALA A 106 77.18 -176.31 -2.95
CA ALA A 106 76.29 -175.48 -2.12
C ALA A 106 77.05 -174.38 -1.35
N THR A 107 76.34 -173.32 -0.94
CA THR A 107 76.83 -172.27 -0.03
C THR A 107 75.76 -171.93 1.00
N THR A 108 76.16 -171.40 2.15
CA THR A 108 75.24 -170.89 3.19
C THR A 108 74.79 -169.45 2.94
N ALA A 109 75.43 -168.72 2.02
CA ALA A 109 75.00 -167.39 1.64
C ALA A 109 73.64 -167.41 0.93
N ASN A 110 72.83 -166.38 1.18
CA ASN A 110 71.58 -166.06 0.49
C ASN A 110 71.61 -164.56 0.07
N ALA A 111 70.59 -164.05 -0.62
CA ALA A 111 70.58 -162.66 -1.12
C ALA A 111 70.73 -161.59 -0.02
N THR A 112 70.19 -161.83 1.17
CA THR A 112 70.27 -160.93 2.34
C THR A 112 71.55 -161.08 3.15
N SER A 113 72.45 -162.01 2.79
CA SER A 113 73.75 -162.15 3.45
C SER A 113 74.60 -160.89 3.24
N ASN A 114 75.11 -160.35 4.34
CA ASN A 114 75.92 -159.13 4.42
C ASN A 114 77.22 -159.22 3.60
N VAL A 115 77.83 -158.06 3.38
CA VAL A 115 79.18 -157.93 2.79
C VAL A 115 80.19 -158.79 3.57
N GLY A 116 80.90 -159.67 2.87
CA GLY A 116 81.75 -160.70 3.46
C GLY A 116 81.96 -161.92 2.54
N ASN A 117 82.74 -162.90 3.01
CA ASN A 117 83.09 -164.11 2.26
C ASN A 117 82.45 -165.37 2.87
N TYR A 118 81.91 -166.23 2.01
CA TYR A 118 81.13 -167.42 2.39
C TYR A 118 81.64 -168.66 1.64
N ALA A 119 81.72 -169.82 2.31
CA ALA A 119 82.26 -171.04 1.68
C ALA A 119 81.32 -171.62 0.61
N VAL A 120 81.90 -172.22 -0.44
CA VAL A 120 81.22 -173.05 -1.44
C VAL A 120 81.76 -174.47 -1.30
N THR A 121 80.90 -175.45 -1.02
CA THR A 121 81.32 -176.82 -0.66
C THR A 121 80.80 -177.84 -1.67
N GLY A 122 81.62 -178.87 -1.98
CA GLY A 122 81.25 -179.99 -2.85
C GLY A 122 80.97 -181.26 -2.04
N ASN A 123 79.96 -182.07 -2.41
CA ASN A 123 79.58 -183.30 -1.71
C ASN A 123 78.94 -184.35 -2.65
N GLY A 124 78.87 -185.62 -2.22
CA GLY A 124 77.88 -186.60 -2.72
C GLY A 124 78.29 -187.59 -3.82
N ALA A 125 79.54 -187.58 -4.29
CA ALA A 125 80.02 -188.52 -5.31
C ALA A 125 80.27 -189.95 -4.76
N ALA A 126 80.05 -190.97 -5.61
CA ALA A 126 80.21 -192.39 -5.27
C ALA A 126 80.60 -193.25 -6.49
N ALA A 127 81.33 -194.36 -6.28
CA ALA A 127 81.72 -195.34 -7.30
C ALA A 127 82.21 -196.66 -6.65
N SER A 128 81.91 -197.83 -7.24
CA SER A 128 82.20 -199.13 -6.61
C SER A 128 83.68 -199.45 -6.38
N ASN A 129 84.58 -198.91 -7.23
CA ASN A 129 86.02 -199.14 -7.16
C ASN A 129 86.81 -197.96 -6.53
N TYR A 130 86.14 -196.90 -6.06
CA TYR A 130 86.79 -195.67 -5.60
C TYR A 130 86.20 -195.07 -4.32
N THR A 131 87.08 -194.49 -3.51
CA THR A 131 86.78 -193.60 -2.38
C THR A 131 86.95 -192.12 -2.78
N PHE A 132 86.48 -191.16 -1.97
CA PHE A 132 86.40 -189.74 -2.36
C PHE A 132 86.95 -188.77 -1.30
N ASN A 133 87.51 -187.65 -1.77
CA ASN A 133 87.96 -186.49 -0.98
C ASN A 133 87.44 -185.17 -1.58
N TYR A 134 87.28 -184.11 -0.77
CA TYR A 134 86.59 -182.87 -1.16
C TYR A 134 87.34 -181.59 -0.77
N VAL A 135 87.27 -180.55 -1.60
CA VAL A 135 87.90 -179.22 -1.40
C VAL A 135 86.90 -178.10 -1.73
N ASN A 136 86.91 -177.03 -0.93
CA ASN A 136 85.93 -175.94 -0.98
C ASN A 136 86.44 -174.69 -1.72
N GLY A 137 85.51 -173.95 -2.35
CA GLY A 137 85.67 -172.60 -2.88
C GLY A 137 85.03 -171.53 -1.97
N THR A 138 84.87 -170.30 -2.48
CA THR A 138 84.39 -169.12 -1.74
C THR A 138 83.55 -168.18 -2.62
N LEU A 139 82.40 -167.72 -2.12
CA LEU A 139 81.56 -166.65 -2.67
C LEU A 139 81.78 -165.35 -1.88
N ALA A 140 82.21 -164.28 -2.55
CA ALA A 140 82.41 -162.96 -1.96
C ALA A 140 81.22 -162.01 -2.22
N VAL A 141 80.74 -161.30 -1.18
CA VAL A 141 79.66 -160.30 -1.26
C VAL A 141 80.24 -158.90 -1.03
N THR A 142 80.01 -157.96 -1.95
CA THR A 142 80.56 -156.59 -1.93
C THR A 142 79.49 -155.51 -1.66
N GLN A 143 79.93 -154.30 -1.26
CA GLN A 143 79.03 -153.19 -0.92
C GLN A 143 78.19 -152.69 -2.11
N ARG A 144 76.95 -152.30 -1.83
CA ARG A 144 76.03 -151.71 -2.81
C ARG A 144 76.21 -150.18 -2.90
N PRO A 145 76.46 -149.59 -4.09
CA PRO A 145 76.65 -148.14 -4.22
C PRO A 145 75.32 -147.38 -4.21
N ILE A 146 75.24 -146.32 -3.40
CA ILE A 146 74.09 -145.41 -3.32
C ILE A 146 74.53 -143.95 -3.34
N ASN A 147 73.66 -143.10 -3.89
CA ASN A 147 73.85 -141.65 -3.93
C ASN A 147 72.76 -140.99 -3.08
N VAL A 148 73.10 -139.98 -2.30
CA VAL A 148 72.15 -139.22 -1.48
C VAL A 148 72.26 -137.75 -1.86
N THR A 149 71.17 -137.16 -2.34
CA THR A 149 71.13 -135.76 -2.75
C THR A 149 70.15 -135.01 -1.87
N ALA A 150 70.62 -133.95 -1.20
CA ALA A 150 69.72 -133.06 -0.46
C ALA A 150 68.81 -132.27 -1.41
N GLU A 151 67.58 -132.04 -0.98
CA GLU A 151 66.64 -131.20 -1.73
C GLU A 151 66.90 -129.71 -1.44
N ALA A 152 66.61 -128.86 -2.42
CA ALA A 152 66.66 -127.41 -2.23
C ALA A 152 65.49 -127.00 -1.32
N GLN A 153 65.77 -126.15 -0.34
CA GLN A 153 64.78 -125.67 0.61
C GLN A 153 64.70 -124.14 0.58
N SER A 154 63.61 -123.56 1.08
CA SER A 154 63.50 -122.10 1.22
C SER A 154 62.64 -121.67 2.39
N LYS A 155 62.87 -120.45 2.87
CA LYS A 155 62.02 -119.76 3.86
C LYS A 155 62.09 -118.25 3.68
N VAL A 156 61.16 -117.54 4.33
CA VAL A 156 61.19 -116.07 4.45
C VAL A 156 61.93 -115.69 5.73
N TYR A 157 62.64 -114.56 5.72
CA TYR A 157 63.28 -113.97 6.91
C TYR A 157 62.28 -113.85 8.08
N GLY A 158 62.68 -114.28 9.27
CA GLY A 158 61.80 -114.33 10.44
C GLY A 158 61.02 -115.64 10.64
N ASN A 159 61.04 -116.56 9.67
CA ASN A 159 60.38 -117.87 9.81
C ASN A 159 61.36 -118.95 10.32
N ALA A 160 60.80 -119.99 10.94
CA ALA A 160 61.55 -121.19 11.31
C ALA A 160 62.11 -121.94 10.09
N ASP A 161 63.14 -122.76 10.29
CA ASP A 161 63.71 -123.61 9.24
C ASP A 161 62.72 -124.69 8.80
N PRO A 162 62.60 -124.99 7.50
CA PRO A 162 61.90 -126.17 7.02
C PRO A 162 62.67 -127.45 7.37
N THR A 163 61.97 -128.59 7.44
CA THR A 163 62.58 -129.90 7.62
C THR A 163 63.47 -130.25 6.42
N LEU A 164 64.76 -130.49 6.67
CA LEU A 164 65.73 -130.80 5.62
C LEU A 164 65.53 -132.24 5.10
N SER A 165 65.28 -132.36 3.79
CA SER A 165 64.97 -133.61 3.09
C SER A 165 66.06 -134.02 2.08
N TYR A 166 66.06 -135.29 1.69
CA TYR A 166 66.96 -135.87 0.70
C TYR A 166 66.25 -136.96 -0.12
N VAL A 167 66.79 -137.22 -1.30
CA VAL A 167 66.44 -138.38 -2.13
C VAL A 167 67.61 -139.36 -2.21
N VAL A 168 67.32 -140.66 -2.30
CA VAL A 168 68.32 -141.72 -2.46
C VAL A 168 68.25 -142.30 -3.86
N GLY A 169 69.37 -142.27 -4.58
CA GLY A 169 69.57 -142.82 -5.92
C GLY A 169 70.75 -143.80 -5.98
N GLY A 170 71.29 -144.03 -7.18
CA GLY A 170 72.25 -145.10 -7.43
C GLY A 170 71.53 -146.45 -7.56
N SER A 171 72.10 -147.53 -7.00
CA SER A 171 71.51 -148.88 -7.05
C SER A 171 70.40 -149.12 -6.01
N GLY A 172 69.99 -148.08 -5.28
CA GLY A 172 68.93 -148.08 -4.27
C GLY A 172 69.28 -148.80 -2.97
N LEU A 173 68.53 -148.48 -1.91
CA LEU A 173 68.45 -149.31 -0.71
C LEU A 173 67.60 -150.56 -1.02
N VAL A 174 67.96 -151.69 -0.41
CA VAL A 174 67.32 -153.00 -0.60
C VAL A 174 66.99 -153.62 0.75
N ASN A 175 66.29 -154.76 0.77
CA ASN A 175 65.98 -155.54 1.98
C ASN A 175 65.19 -154.80 3.10
N GLY A 176 64.70 -153.58 2.86
CA GLY A 176 64.08 -152.73 3.88
C GLY A 176 65.10 -151.89 4.68
N ASP A 177 66.37 -151.84 4.25
CA ASP A 177 67.39 -150.99 4.86
C ASP A 177 67.02 -149.50 4.77
N ALA A 178 67.43 -148.72 5.77
CA ALA A 178 67.23 -147.28 5.86
C ALA A 178 68.54 -146.55 6.19
N LEU A 179 68.62 -145.26 5.87
CA LEU A 179 69.67 -144.38 6.41
C LEU A 179 69.32 -143.95 7.83
N SER A 180 70.34 -143.59 8.61
CA SER A 180 70.18 -143.11 10.00
C SER A 180 70.93 -141.80 10.22
N GLY A 181 70.48 -140.98 11.16
CA GLY A 181 70.97 -139.60 11.34
C GLY A 181 70.20 -138.57 10.52
N THR A 182 70.72 -137.35 10.46
CA THR A 182 70.02 -136.18 9.89
C THR A 182 70.99 -135.25 9.14
N LEU A 183 70.49 -134.60 8.09
CA LEU A 183 71.18 -133.47 7.46
C LEU A 183 71.34 -132.29 8.45
N ASN A 184 72.25 -131.37 8.14
CA ASN A 184 72.32 -130.07 8.80
C ASN A 184 72.51 -128.95 7.77
N ARG A 185 72.51 -127.69 8.22
CA ARG A 185 72.82 -126.53 7.36
C ARG A 185 73.91 -125.64 7.94
N THR A 186 74.51 -124.83 7.09
CA THR A 186 75.36 -123.70 7.50
C THR A 186 74.54 -122.69 8.30
N SER A 187 75.10 -122.21 9.41
CA SER A 187 74.48 -121.23 10.31
C SER A 187 74.43 -119.82 9.73
N GLY A 188 73.46 -119.04 10.20
CA GLY A 188 73.18 -117.67 9.74
C GLY A 188 71.72 -117.54 9.30
N GLU A 189 71.20 -116.33 9.32
CA GLU A 189 69.75 -116.10 9.27
C GLU A 189 69.33 -114.92 8.38
N ASN A 190 70.28 -114.14 7.87
CA ASN A 190 70.01 -113.05 6.93
C ASN A 190 69.56 -113.59 5.57
N VAL A 191 69.04 -112.71 4.71
CA VAL A 191 68.71 -113.04 3.32
C VAL A 191 69.96 -113.54 2.59
N GLY A 192 69.87 -114.73 1.99
CA GLY A 192 71.02 -115.44 1.40
C GLY A 192 70.81 -116.93 1.25
N ALA A 193 71.81 -117.63 0.73
CA ALA A 193 71.79 -119.09 0.53
C ALA A 193 72.74 -119.80 1.52
N TYR A 194 72.25 -120.85 2.17
CA TYR A 194 72.95 -121.59 3.22
C TYR A 194 73.05 -123.08 2.86
N ALA A 195 74.26 -123.60 2.72
CA ALA A 195 74.50 -124.97 2.30
C ALA A 195 73.90 -126.01 3.27
N ILE A 196 73.22 -127.00 2.71
CA ILE A 196 72.68 -128.19 3.36
C ILE A 196 73.72 -129.32 3.20
N ASN A 197 74.29 -129.75 4.31
CA ASN A 197 75.37 -130.73 4.37
C ASN A 197 74.87 -132.05 4.96
N GLN A 198 75.62 -133.13 4.73
CA GLN A 198 75.26 -134.50 5.13
C GLN A 198 74.93 -134.65 6.63
N GLY A 199 75.50 -133.79 7.48
CA GLY A 199 75.27 -133.82 8.93
C GLY A 199 75.73 -135.14 9.54
N SER A 200 74.81 -135.84 10.21
CA SER A 200 75.02 -137.17 10.79
C SER A 200 74.47 -138.31 9.93
N LEU A 201 73.99 -138.03 8.70
CA LEU A 201 73.32 -139.01 7.85
C LEU A 201 74.29 -140.07 7.33
N VAL A 202 74.08 -141.34 7.70
CA VAL A 202 74.94 -142.49 7.37
C VAL A 202 74.12 -143.72 6.94
N ALA A 203 74.75 -144.57 6.13
CA ALA A 203 74.26 -145.89 5.74
C ALA A 203 74.91 -147.01 6.58
N SER A 204 74.36 -148.23 6.52
CA SER A 204 74.99 -149.41 7.11
C SER A 204 76.23 -149.85 6.33
N SER A 205 77.07 -150.70 6.94
CA SER A 205 78.33 -151.21 6.34
C SER A 205 78.15 -152.04 5.06
N ASN A 206 76.91 -152.36 4.67
CA ASN A 206 76.58 -152.99 3.40
C ASN A 206 76.56 -152.03 2.20
N TYR A 207 76.63 -150.71 2.43
CA TYR A 207 76.49 -149.68 1.39
C TYR A 207 77.71 -148.75 1.29
N ALA A 208 78.02 -148.34 0.07
CA ALA A 208 78.94 -147.24 -0.20
C ALA A 208 78.12 -145.98 -0.54
N LEU A 209 78.07 -145.01 0.39
CA LEU A 209 77.29 -143.78 0.28
C LEU A 209 78.12 -142.64 -0.30
N SER A 210 77.58 -141.95 -1.31
CA SER A 210 78.10 -140.69 -1.84
C SER A 210 77.05 -139.57 -1.67
N TYR A 211 77.43 -138.45 -1.06
CA TYR A 211 76.51 -137.33 -0.77
C TYR A 211 76.69 -136.13 -1.71
N THR A 212 75.58 -135.51 -2.10
CA THR A 212 75.52 -134.24 -2.84
C THR A 212 74.67 -133.22 -2.08
N GLY A 213 75.26 -132.08 -1.74
CA GLY A 213 74.59 -131.01 -1.00
C GLY A 213 73.71 -130.11 -1.86
N ASN A 214 72.93 -129.26 -1.18
CA ASN A 214 72.03 -128.26 -1.78
C ASN A 214 71.97 -127.01 -0.90
N ASN A 215 71.03 -126.08 -1.10
CA ASN A 215 70.91 -124.87 -0.27
C ASN A 215 69.51 -124.71 0.37
N LEU A 216 69.48 -124.15 1.58
CA LEU A 216 68.35 -123.41 2.12
C LEU A 216 68.47 -121.94 1.66
N SER A 217 67.49 -121.43 0.93
CA SER A 217 67.40 -120.02 0.52
C SER A 217 66.52 -119.23 1.48
N ILE A 218 67.06 -118.18 2.11
CA ILE A 218 66.31 -117.23 2.93
C ILE A 218 65.99 -116.00 2.07
N THR A 219 64.69 -115.73 1.85
CA THR A 219 64.20 -114.58 1.08
C THR A 219 63.74 -113.43 1.99
N PRO A 220 63.71 -112.17 1.51
CA PRO A 220 63.31 -111.04 2.35
C PRO A 220 61.87 -111.15 2.88
N ALA A 221 61.65 -110.71 4.11
CA ALA A 221 60.30 -110.41 4.60
C ALA A 221 59.78 -109.10 3.98
N THR A 222 58.50 -108.78 4.16
CA THR A 222 57.93 -107.50 3.69
C THR A 222 57.53 -106.62 4.87
N LEU A 223 58.03 -105.38 4.89
CA LEU A 223 57.58 -104.31 5.76
C LEU A 223 56.49 -103.49 5.05
N THR A 224 55.53 -102.99 5.82
CA THR A 224 54.52 -102.05 5.32
C THR A 224 54.84 -100.64 5.84
N VAL A 225 55.03 -99.71 4.90
CA VAL A 225 55.16 -98.28 5.16
C VAL A 225 53.80 -97.63 4.93
N THR A 226 53.22 -97.02 5.96
CA THR A 226 51.93 -96.33 5.87
C THR A 226 52.14 -94.84 6.10
N ALA A 227 51.85 -94.01 5.10
CA ALA A 227 51.88 -92.57 5.26
C ALA A 227 50.64 -92.07 6.03
N ASP A 228 50.81 -91.06 6.88
CA ASP A 228 49.75 -90.55 7.75
C ASP A 228 48.74 -89.68 6.97
N ASN A 229 47.49 -89.67 7.44
CA ASN A 229 46.49 -88.71 6.99
C ASN A 229 46.77 -87.33 7.61
N GLN A 230 46.58 -86.28 6.84
CA GLN A 230 46.86 -84.89 7.20
C GLN A 230 45.76 -83.96 6.69
N SER A 231 45.69 -82.71 7.17
CA SER A 231 44.75 -81.71 6.66
C SER A 231 45.31 -80.29 6.71
N ARG A 232 44.78 -79.41 5.85
CA ARG A 232 45.01 -77.96 5.89
C ARG A 232 43.85 -77.19 5.28
N VAL A 233 43.79 -75.89 5.52
CA VAL A 233 42.85 -74.98 4.86
C VAL A 233 43.40 -74.56 3.49
N TYR A 234 42.51 -74.29 2.52
CA TYR A 234 42.88 -73.76 1.22
C TYR A 234 43.72 -72.48 1.32
N GLY A 235 44.81 -72.42 0.54
CA GLY A 235 45.80 -71.34 0.54
C GLY A 235 46.92 -71.46 1.58
N ASP A 236 46.74 -72.24 2.64
CA ASP A 236 47.78 -72.44 3.65
C ASP A 236 48.87 -73.42 3.13
N GLY A 237 50.06 -73.39 3.74
CA GLY A 237 51.15 -74.31 3.40
C GLY A 237 50.84 -75.77 3.76
N ASN A 238 51.49 -76.72 3.08
CA ASN A 238 51.40 -78.14 3.45
C ASN A 238 51.98 -78.37 4.87
N PRO A 239 51.35 -79.19 5.71
CA PRO A 239 51.95 -79.65 6.96
C PRO A 239 53.14 -80.57 6.67
N ALA A 240 53.99 -80.79 7.69
CA ALA A 240 55.04 -81.78 7.62
C ALA A 240 54.43 -83.18 7.41
N LEU A 241 54.93 -83.92 6.42
CA LEU A 241 54.41 -85.23 6.04
C LEU A 241 55.14 -86.34 6.79
N SER A 242 54.38 -87.31 7.30
CA SER A 242 54.87 -88.36 8.20
C SER A 242 54.24 -89.72 7.85
N GLY A 243 54.68 -90.77 8.55
CA GLY A 243 54.16 -92.11 8.41
C GLY A 243 54.94 -93.12 9.26
N THR A 244 54.43 -94.35 9.32
CA THR A 244 54.93 -95.45 10.16
C THR A 244 55.43 -96.63 9.33
N VAL A 245 56.33 -97.44 9.91
CA VAL A 245 56.82 -98.69 9.31
C VAL A 245 56.51 -99.86 10.25
N SER A 246 55.99 -100.95 9.71
CA SER A 246 55.50 -102.11 10.47
C SER A 246 55.84 -103.44 9.78
N GLY A 247 55.78 -104.56 10.53
CA GLY A 247 56.03 -105.92 10.03
C GLY A 247 57.39 -106.54 10.38
N PHE A 248 58.21 -105.83 11.16
CA PHE A 248 59.54 -106.27 11.61
C PHE A 248 59.53 -107.67 12.27
N LYS A 249 60.65 -108.39 12.13
CA LYS A 249 60.89 -109.76 12.62
C LYS A 249 62.03 -109.76 13.63
N PHE A 250 62.18 -110.84 14.41
CA PHE A 250 63.27 -111.03 15.38
C PHE A 250 63.54 -109.85 16.36
N SER A 251 62.51 -109.06 16.67
CA SER A 251 62.62 -107.80 17.45
C SER A 251 63.42 -106.68 16.78
N ASP A 252 63.60 -106.72 15.46
CA ASP A 252 64.06 -105.59 14.65
C ASP A 252 63.16 -104.36 14.88
N THR A 253 63.74 -103.17 14.69
CA THR A 253 63.03 -101.89 14.71
C THR A 253 63.43 -101.05 13.50
N ALA A 254 62.95 -99.81 13.40
CA ALA A 254 63.36 -98.87 12.36
C ALA A 254 64.90 -98.65 12.26
N SER A 255 65.68 -99.05 13.28
CA SER A 255 67.15 -99.08 13.23
C SER A 255 67.75 -100.00 12.15
N VAL A 256 67.01 -100.97 11.61
CA VAL A 256 67.49 -101.84 10.51
C VAL A 256 67.25 -101.24 9.12
N LEU A 257 66.62 -100.07 9.03
CA LEU A 257 66.46 -99.34 7.80
C LEU A 257 67.77 -98.64 7.44
N THR A 258 68.41 -99.05 6.33
CA THR A 258 69.56 -98.35 5.76
C THR A 258 69.16 -97.06 5.05
N THR A 259 67.88 -96.91 4.71
CA THR A 259 67.27 -95.64 4.32
C THR A 259 65.84 -95.59 4.87
N ALA A 260 65.51 -94.51 5.58
CA ALA A 260 64.17 -94.27 6.10
C ALA A 260 63.21 -93.82 4.97
N PRO A 261 61.90 -94.12 5.04
CA PRO A 261 60.93 -93.63 4.07
C PRO A 261 60.85 -92.11 4.06
N SER A 262 60.74 -91.56 2.85
CA SER A 262 60.36 -90.17 2.60
C SER A 262 58.88 -90.07 2.25
N TYR A 263 58.23 -88.96 2.58
CA TYR A 263 56.80 -88.75 2.34
C TYR A 263 56.58 -87.50 1.47
N ALA A 264 55.75 -87.62 0.44
CA ALA A 264 55.48 -86.56 -0.52
C ALA A 264 53.99 -86.47 -0.89
N THR A 265 53.56 -85.33 -1.42
CA THR A 265 52.23 -85.15 -2.02
C THR A 265 52.36 -84.24 -3.25
N ALA A 266 51.44 -84.39 -4.21
CA ALA A 266 51.36 -83.51 -5.38
C ALA A 266 50.65 -82.17 -5.07
N ALA A 267 50.04 -82.02 -3.89
CA ALA A 267 49.37 -80.79 -3.50
C ALA A 267 50.37 -79.64 -3.26
N THR A 268 50.07 -78.48 -3.83
CA THR A 268 50.73 -77.18 -3.59
C THR A 268 49.86 -76.31 -2.67
N ALA A 269 50.40 -75.25 -2.07
CA ALA A 269 49.60 -74.29 -1.27
C ALA A 269 48.36 -73.77 -2.03
N THR A 270 48.51 -73.54 -3.35
CA THR A 270 47.46 -73.11 -4.30
C THR A 270 46.47 -74.20 -4.74
N SER A 271 46.70 -75.48 -4.40
CA SER A 271 45.81 -76.58 -4.77
C SER A 271 44.44 -76.44 -4.11
N ASN A 272 43.39 -76.67 -4.90
CA ASN A 272 41.98 -76.52 -4.55
C ASN A 272 41.54 -77.42 -3.37
N VAL A 273 40.33 -77.16 -2.87
CA VAL A 273 39.65 -78.04 -1.90
C VAL A 273 39.45 -79.43 -2.50
N GLY A 274 39.85 -80.46 -1.74
CA GLY A 274 39.87 -81.84 -2.19
C GLY A 274 40.85 -82.72 -1.41
N ASN A 275 40.89 -83.99 -1.77
CA ASN A 275 41.76 -84.99 -1.15
C ASN A 275 42.93 -85.35 -2.06
N TYR A 276 44.15 -85.24 -1.54
CA TYR A 276 45.39 -85.50 -2.27
C TYR A 276 46.17 -86.64 -1.62
N ALA A 277 46.73 -87.56 -2.41
CA ALA A 277 47.52 -88.66 -1.86
C ALA A 277 48.80 -88.16 -1.18
N VAL A 278 49.13 -88.75 -0.03
CA VAL A 278 50.45 -88.67 0.62
C VAL A 278 51.12 -90.02 0.40
N THR A 279 52.20 -90.04 -0.37
CA THR A 279 52.89 -91.27 -0.78
C THR A 279 54.19 -91.43 -0.01
N GLY A 280 54.39 -92.60 0.61
CA GLY A 280 55.71 -93.01 1.12
C GLY A 280 56.58 -93.60 0.01
N ASN A 281 57.89 -93.36 0.03
CA ASN A 281 58.85 -93.98 -0.91
C ASN A 281 60.28 -93.99 -0.36
N GLY A 282 61.16 -94.80 -0.94
CA GLY A 282 62.63 -94.75 -0.72
C GLY A 282 63.16 -95.52 0.48
N ALA A 283 62.33 -96.27 1.21
CA ALA A 283 62.81 -97.10 2.32
C ALA A 283 63.65 -98.29 1.82
N ALA A 284 64.71 -98.62 2.56
CA ALA A 284 65.63 -99.72 2.24
C ALA A 284 66.11 -100.44 3.52
N ALA A 285 66.27 -101.77 3.45
CA ALA A 285 66.87 -102.62 4.49
C ALA A 285 67.28 -103.97 3.89
N SER A 286 68.41 -104.54 4.31
CA SER A 286 69.01 -105.72 3.65
C SER A 286 68.16 -107.01 3.73
N ASN A 287 67.37 -107.17 4.80
CA ASN A 287 66.54 -108.35 5.02
C ASN A 287 65.06 -108.16 4.63
N TYR A 288 64.69 -107.01 4.07
CA TYR A 288 63.29 -106.65 3.84
C TYR A 288 62.99 -106.03 2.47
N THR A 289 61.82 -106.35 1.95
CA THR A 289 61.11 -105.63 0.88
C THR A 289 60.08 -104.69 1.49
N PHE A 290 59.57 -103.74 0.70
CA PHE A 290 58.63 -102.71 1.19
C PHE A 290 57.35 -102.67 0.37
N ASN A 291 56.22 -102.68 1.06
CA ASN A 291 54.91 -102.33 0.54
C ASN A 291 54.52 -100.93 1.05
N TYR A 292 53.89 -100.12 0.21
CA TYR A 292 53.55 -98.73 0.52
C TYR A 292 52.04 -98.50 0.53
N VAL A 293 51.53 -97.92 1.61
CA VAL A 293 50.13 -97.54 1.79
C VAL A 293 50.07 -96.01 1.88
N ASN A 294 49.26 -95.40 1.01
CA ASN A 294 49.15 -93.95 0.92
C ASN A 294 48.22 -93.39 2.01
N GLY A 295 48.63 -92.27 2.60
CA GLY A 295 47.77 -91.39 3.38
C GLY A 295 47.04 -90.39 2.48
N THR A 296 46.23 -89.53 3.07
CA THR A 296 45.49 -88.46 2.40
C THR A 296 45.72 -87.13 3.09
N LEU A 297 46.09 -86.10 2.31
CA LEU A 297 46.04 -84.70 2.70
C LEU A 297 44.69 -84.12 2.25
N ALA A 298 43.83 -83.81 3.20
CA ALA A 298 42.55 -83.14 2.95
C ALA A 298 42.72 -81.62 2.97
N VAL A 299 42.46 -80.96 1.85
CA VAL A 299 42.41 -79.49 1.74
C VAL A 299 40.95 -79.05 1.96
N THR A 300 40.69 -78.34 3.05
CA THR A 300 39.35 -77.88 3.44
C THR A 300 39.07 -76.43 3.03
N GLN A 301 37.79 -76.06 2.96
CA GLN A 301 37.38 -74.72 2.54
C GLN A 301 37.90 -73.63 3.48
N ARG A 302 38.34 -72.50 2.90
CA ARG A 302 38.77 -71.32 3.65
C ARG A 302 37.54 -70.51 4.13
N PRO A 303 37.37 -70.29 5.45
CA PRO A 303 36.22 -69.54 5.95
C PRO A 303 36.41 -68.04 5.70
N ILE A 304 35.43 -67.42 5.03
CA ILE A 304 35.39 -65.98 4.77
C ILE A 304 34.03 -65.41 5.18
N SER A 305 34.04 -64.18 5.68
CA SER A 305 32.82 -63.42 5.96
C SER A 305 32.67 -62.30 4.93
N VAL A 306 31.48 -62.10 4.40
CA VAL A 306 31.14 -60.95 3.56
C VAL A 306 30.09 -60.12 4.26
N THR A 307 30.40 -58.86 4.56
CA THR A 307 29.46 -57.92 5.20
C THR A 307 29.10 -56.85 4.19
N ALA A 308 27.80 -56.65 3.94
CA ALA A 308 27.37 -55.52 3.13
C ALA A 308 27.59 -54.19 3.86
N GLU A 309 28.02 -53.17 3.12
CA GLU A 309 28.13 -51.82 3.65
C GLU A 309 26.76 -51.16 3.75
N ALA A 310 26.57 -50.32 4.77
CA ALA A 310 25.35 -49.52 4.90
C ALA A 310 25.34 -48.46 3.79
N GLN A 311 24.22 -48.34 3.07
CA GLN A 311 24.07 -47.37 1.99
C GLN A 311 22.96 -46.37 2.31
N SER A 312 22.96 -45.21 1.65
CA SER A 312 21.81 -44.30 1.72
C SER A 312 21.61 -43.52 0.42
N LYS A 313 20.37 -43.10 0.19
CA LYS A 313 20.02 -42.11 -0.85
C LYS A 313 18.87 -41.23 -0.39
N VAL A 314 18.74 -40.05 -0.98
CA VAL A 314 17.54 -39.21 -0.83
C VAL A 314 16.46 -39.72 -1.77
N TYR A 315 15.19 -39.61 -1.38
CA TYR A 315 14.04 -39.93 -2.22
C TYR A 315 14.14 -39.23 -3.59
N GLY A 316 13.88 -39.97 -4.67
CA GLY A 316 14.03 -39.47 -6.03
C GLY A 316 15.45 -39.44 -6.60
N ASN A 317 16.49 -39.75 -5.82
CA ASN A 317 17.86 -39.86 -6.35
C ASN A 317 18.13 -41.25 -6.95
N ALA A 318 19.13 -41.30 -7.84
CA ALA A 318 19.65 -42.51 -8.44
C ALA A 318 20.14 -43.54 -7.40
N GLU A 319 20.19 -44.80 -7.82
CA GLU A 319 20.59 -45.91 -6.96
C GLU A 319 22.10 -45.90 -6.65
N PRO A 320 22.52 -45.99 -5.38
CA PRO A 320 23.93 -46.13 -5.04
C PRO A 320 24.46 -47.52 -5.40
N THR A 321 25.73 -47.61 -5.77
CA THR A 321 26.41 -48.89 -6.00
C THR A 321 26.56 -49.65 -4.69
N LEU A 322 25.88 -50.80 -4.56
CA LEU A 322 25.98 -51.66 -3.38
C LEU A 322 27.40 -52.24 -3.24
N SER A 323 28.00 -52.10 -2.06
CA SER A 323 29.36 -52.55 -1.76
C SER A 323 29.41 -53.46 -0.52
N TYR A 324 30.55 -54.14 -0.33
CA TYR A 324 30.80 -55.06 0.78
C TYR A 324 32.27 -55.04 1.20
N ALA A 325 32.52 -55.39 2.46
CA ALA A 325 33.83 -55.78 2.97
C ALA A 325 33.96 -57.30 3.03
N VAL A 326 35.18 -57.81 2.80
CA VAL A 326 35.52 -59.23 2.98
C VAL A 326 36.43 -59.38 4.20
N GLY A 327 36.11 -60.33 5.07
CA GLY A 327 36.80 -60.64 6.32
C GLY A 327 36.92 -62.15 6.56
N GLY A 328 37.09 -62.54 7.82
CA GLY A 328 37.45 -63.91 8.19
C GLY A 328 38.91 -64.19 7.84
N SER A 329 39.22 -65.35 7.27
CA SER A 329 40.59 -65.73 6.87
C SER A 329 41.06 -65.09 5.55
N GLY A 330 40.23 -64.23 4.93
CA GLY A 330 40.51 -63.49 3.70
C GLY A 330 40.50 -64.35 2.43
N LEU A 331 40.39 -63.67 1.27
CA LEU A 331 40.72 -64.27 -0.03
C LEU A 331 42.24 -64.37 -0.19
N VAL A 332 42.68 -65.39 -0.91
CA VAL A 332 44.10 -65.74 -1.12
C VAL A 332 44.34 -66.02 -2.61
N ASN A 333 45.60 -66.22 -3.01
CA ASN A 333 46.00 -66.61 -4.38
C ASN A 333 45.58 -65.66 -5.53
N GLY A 334 45.01 -64.49 -5.23
CA GLY A 334 44.42 -63.58 -6.22
C GLY A 334 42.95 -63.87 -6.55
N ASP A 335 42.29 -64.75 -5.79
CA ASP A 335 40.87 -65.06 -5.95
C ASP A 335 39.98 -63.82 -5.72
N SER A 336 38.83 -63.80 -6.39
CA SER A 336 37.79 -62.78 -6.26
C SER A 336 36.41 -63.41 -6.06
N LEU A 337 35.46 -62.62 -5.53
CA LEU A 337 34.04 -62.97 -5.55
C LEU A 337 33.44 -62.62 -6.92
N SER A 338 32.36 -63.30 -7.30
CA SER A 338 31.65 -63.07 -8.55
C SER A 338 30.14 -62.91 -8.32
N GLY A 339 29.43 -62.27 -9.25
CA GLY A 339 28.05 -61.84 -9.06
C GLY A 339 27.96 -60.50 -8.34
N ALA A 340 26.80 -60.16 -7.79
CA ALA A 340 26.54 -58.88 -7.15
C ALA A 340 25.54 -59.00 -5.98
N LEU A 341 25.62 -58.05 -5.04
CA LEU A 341 24.58 -57.86 -4.03
C LEU A 341 23.26 -57.44 -4.67
N SER A 342 22.15 -57.69 -3.97
CA SER A 342 20.83 -57.16 -4.30
C SER A 342 20.24 -56.41 -3.11
N ARG A 343 19.08 -55.77 -3.28
CA ARG A 343 18.29 -55.26 -2.15
C ARG A 343 16.81 -55.56 -2.28
N THR A 344 16.09 -55.41 -1.19
CA THR A 344 14.63 -55.39 -1.17
C THR A 344 14.10 -54.22 -2.00
N ASN A 345 13.07 -54.49 -2.80
CA ASN A 345 12.46 -53.52 -3.71
C ASN A 345 11.60 -52.47 -2.97
N GLY A 346 11.49 -51.27 -3.55
CA GLY A 346 10.68 -50.15 -3.05
C GLY A 346 11.50 -48.87 -2.91
N GLU A 347 10.87 -47.73 -3.20
CA GLU A 347 11.53 -46.42 -3.31
C GLU A 347 11.07 -45.38 -2.27
N ASN A 348 10.07 -45.70 -1.43
CA ASN A 348 9.58 -44.78 -0.40
C ASN A 348 10.63 -44.55 0.69
N VAL A 349 10.42 -43.53 1.53
CA VAL A 349 11.28 -43.30 2.71
C VAL A 349 11.19 -44.50 3.66
N GLY A 350 12.34 -45.05 4.03
CA GLY A 350 12.44 -46.30 4.80
C GLY A 350 13.80 -46.99 4.67
N ALA A 351 13.92 -48.16 5.31
CA ALA A 351 15.13 -48.99 5.26
C ALA A 351 14.86 -50.28 4.47
N TYR A 352 15.74 -50.57 3.51
CA TYR A 352 15.62 -51.70 2.58
C TYR A 352 16.83 -52.62 2.73
N ALA A 353 16.58 -53.88 3.12
CA ALA A 353 17.63 -54.86 3.34
C ALA A 353 18.45 -55.11 2.05
N ILE A 354 19.77 -54.95 2.17
CA ILE A 354 20.78 -55.38 1.23
C ILE A 354 21.05 -56.87 1.51
N ASN A 355 20.87 -57.68 0.48
CA ASN A 355 20.95 -59.14 0.51
C ASN A 355 22.12 -59.62 -0.36
N GLN A 356 22.58 -60.85 -0.14
CA GLN A 356 23.71 -61.45 -0.86
C GLN A 356 23.53 -61.44 -2.39
N GLY A 357 22.29 -61.48 -2.88
CA GLY A 357 21.99 -61.44 -4.31
C GLY A 357 22.56 -62.65 -5.05
N SER A 358 23.37 -62.40 -6.07
CA SER A 358 24.13 -63.42 -6.82
C SER A 358 25.59 -63.52 -6.39
N LEU A 359 26.01 -62.81 -5.32
CA LEU A 359 27.40 -62.78 -4.88
C LEU A 359 27.84 -64.15 -4.32
N VAL A 360 28.80 -64.78 -4.99
CA VAL A 360 29.33 -66.11 -4.66
C VAL A 360 30.86 -66.15 -4.68
N ALA A 361 31.43 -67.00 -3.83
CA ALA A 361 32.82 -67.41 -3.88
C ALA A 361 32.99 -68.69 -4.70
N SER A 362 34.23 -69.06 -5.02
CA SER A 362 34.55 -70.37 -5.61
C SER A 362 34.37 -71.50 -4.58
N SER A 363 34.34 -72.75 -5.05
CA SER A 363 34.20 -73.95 -4.19
C SER A 363 35.33 -74.14 -3.16
N ASN A 364 36.38 -73.33 -3.24
CA ASN A 364 37.49 -73.31 -2.28
C ASN A 364 37.16 -72.57 -0.96
N TYR A 365 36.04 -71.85 -0.90
CA TYR A 365 35.69 -70.98 0.23
C TYR A 365 34.34 -71.34 0.86
N ALA A 366 34.29 -71.24 2.19
CA ALA A 366 33.06 -71.26 2.96
C ALA A 366 32.65 -69.82 3.25
N LEU A 367 31.71 -69.29 2.45
CA LEU A 367 31.23 -67.90 2.56
C LEU A 367 30.07 -67.82 3.56
N SER A 368 30.24 -66.98 4.57
CA SER A 368 29.16 -66.50 5.45
C SER A 368 28.80 -65.06 5.10
N TYR A 369 27.52 -64.74 4.96
CA TYR A 369 27.05 -63.41 4.56
C TYR A 369 26.31 -62.69 5.69
N THR A 370 26.63 -61.42 5.91
CA THR A 370 25.93 -60.51 6.81
C THR A 370 25.35 -59.34 6.01
N GLY A 371 24.02 -59.24 6.01
CA GLY A 371 23.29 -58.16 5.34
C GLY A 371 23.36 -56.82 6.08
N ASN A 372 22.93 -55.77 5.40
CA ASN A 372 22.86 -54.39 5.92
C ASN A 372 21.66 -53.68 5.27
N ASN A 373 21.49 -52.36 5.42
CA ASN A 373 20.37 -51.63 4.82
C ASN A 373 20.82 -50.51 3.86
N LEU A 374 20.03 -50.30 2.80
CA LEU A 374 19.90 -49.02 2.12
C LEU A 374 18.87 -48.19 2.88
N SER A 375 19.25 -47.00 3.36
CA SER A 375 18.33 -46.02 3.95
C SER A 375 17.89 -44.99 2.90
N ILE A 376 16.59 -44.92 2.61
CA ILE A 376 16.01 -43.85 1.77
C ILE A 376 15.49 -42.75 2.68
N THR A 377 16.08 -41.56 2.59
CA THR A 377 15.71 -40.38 3.39
C THR A 377 14.80 -39.41 2.62
N PRO A 378 13.98 -38.59 3.30
CA PRO A 378 13.04 -37.68 2.62
C PRO A 378 13.73 -36.65 1.71
N ALA A 379 13.10 -36.32 0.59
CA ALA A 379 13.49 -35.18 -0.23
C ALA A 379 12.85 -33.88 0.29
N THR A 380 13.53 -32.75 0.14
CA THR A 380 12.97 -31.45 0.58
C THR A 380 12.09 -30.83 -0.52
N LEU A 381 10.81 -30.63 -0.23
CA LEU A 381 9.95 -29.71 -0.98
C LEU A 381 10.15 -28.27 -0.47
N THR A 382 10.08 -27.29 -1.37
CA THR A 382 10.05 -25.87 -1.00
C THR A 382 8.65 -25.32 -1.19
N VAL A 383 8.06 -24.86 -0.09
CA VAL A 383 6.76 -24.17 -0.04
C VAL A 383 7.04 -22.67 0.00
N THR A 384 6.64 -21.94 -1.03
CA THR A 384 6.81 -20.49 -1.13
C THR A 384 5.45 -19.83 -1.00
N ALA A 385 5.24 -19.06 0.07
CA ALA A 385 4.04 -18.24 0.19
C ALA A 385 4.09 -17.05 -0.79
N ASP A 386 2.95 -16.71 -1.39
CA ASP A 386 2.89 -15.65 -2.40
C ASP A 386 2.97 -14.26 -1.76
N ASN A 387 3.56 -13.30 -2.49
CA ASN A 387 3.46 -11.89 -2.12
C ASN A 387 2.06 -11.36 -2.43
N GLN A 388 1.52 -10.57 -1.50
CA GLN A 388 0.18 -10.01 -1.57
C GLN A 388 0.19 -8.53 -1.16
N SER A 389 -0.88 -7.80 -1.44
CA SER A 389 -1.06 -6.43 -0.91
C SER A 389 -2.52 -6.15 -0.53
N ARG A 390 -2.71 -5.17 0.34
CA ARG A 390 -4.02 -4.58 0.66
C ARG A 390 -3.85 -3.12 1.09
N VAL A 391 -4.92 -2.35 1.01
CA VAL A 391 -4.95 -1.00 1.57
C VAL A 391 -5.21 -1.08 3.08
N TYR A 392 -4.65 -0.15 3.86
CA TYR A 392 -4.93 -0.03 5.29
C TYR A 392 -6.45 0.06 5.57
N GLY A 393 -6.92 -0.62 6.63
CA GLY A 393 -8.35 -0.80 6.94
C GLY A 393 -9.03 -1.97 6.24
N ASP A 394 -8.60 -2.36 5.04
CA ASP A 394 -9.26 -3.44 4.29
C ASP A 394 -8.90 -4.81 4.87
N ALA A 395 -9.75 -5.81 4.60
CA ALA A 395 -9.49 -7.19 5.00
C ALA A 395 -8.26 -7.78 4.28
N ASN A 396 -7.66 -8.82 4.86
CA ASN A 396 -6.60 -9.57 4.18
C ASN A 396 -7.16 -10.28 2.94
N PRO A 397 -6.44 -10.29 1.80
CA PRO A 397 -6.78 -11.16 0.68
C PRO A 397 -6.60 -12.63 1.08
N ALA A 398 -7.18 -13.55 0.29
CA ALA A 398 -6.93 -14.97 0.44
C ALA A 398 -5.42 -15.26 0.29
N LEU A 399 -4.82 -15.90 1.29
CA LEU A 399 -3.39 -16.19 1.32
C LEU A 399 -3.10 -17.49 0.57
N SER A 400 -2.11 -17.45 -0.32
CA SER A 400 -1.76 -18.53 -1.24
C SER A 400 -0.25 -18.77 -1.27
N GLY A 401 0.16 -19.80 -2.01
CA GLY A 401 1.57 -20.12 -2.23
C GLY A 401 1.73 -21.33 -3.14
N THR A 402 2.96 -21.55 -3.59
CA THR A 402 3.36 -22.61 -4.50
C THR A 402 4.25 -23.65 -3.81
N ILE A 403 4.30 -24.86 -4.36
CA ILE A 403 5.13 -25.96 -3.85
C ILE A 403 5.98 -26.51 -4.99
N SER A 404 7.27 -26.67 -4.75
CA SER A 404 8.26 -27.09 -5.75
C SER A 404 9.26 -28.10 -5.20
N GLY A 405 9.97 -28.81 -6.09
CA GLY A 405 10.97 -29.82 -5.73
C GLY A 405 10.48 -31.28 -5.73
N PHE A 406 9.23 -31.53 -6.17
CA PHE A 406 8.69 -32.88 -6.35
C PHE A 406 9.63 -33.75 -7.21
N LYS A 407 9.69 -35.04 -6.87
CA LYS A 407 10.55 -36.05 -7.50
C LYS A 407 9.72 -37.00 -8.35
N PHE A 408 10.39 -37.74 -9.22
CA PHE A 408 9.74 -38.63 -10.20
C PHE A 408 8.65 -37.91 -10.99
N SER A 409 7.40 -38.35 -10.89
CA SER A 409 6.21 -37.67 -11.43
C SER A 409 5.20 -37.32 -10.33
N ASP A 410 5.68 -37.15 -9.10
CA ASP A 410 4.86 -36.74 -7.97
C ASP A 410 4.29 -35.33 -8.19
N THR A 411 3.11 -35.08 -7.64
CA THR A 411 2.44 -33.77 -7.66
C THR A 411 1.89 -33.47 -6.27
N ALA A 412 1.16 -32.35 -6.09
CA ALA A 412 0.49 -32.03 -4.83
C ALA A 412 -0.46 -33.13 -4.30
N SER A 413 -0.84 -34.13 -5.11
CA SER A 413 -1.59 -35.32 -4.66
C SER A 413 -0.85 -36.22 -3.68
N VAL A 414 0.48 -36.12 -3.54
CA VAL A 414 1.25 -36.90 -2.54
C VAL A 414 1.29 -36.27 -1.15
N LEU A 415 0.69 -35.09 -1.00
CA LEU A 415 0.55 -34.39 0.29
C LEU A 415 -0.57 -35.05 1.11
N THR A 416 -0.23 -35.55 2.30
CA THR A 416 -1.22 -35.97 3.29
C THR A 416 -1.87 -34.77 4.00
N THR A 417 -1.15 -33.64 4.04
CA THR A 417 -1.66 -32.34 4.49
C THR A 417 -1.13 -31.26 3.55
N ALA A 418 -2.00 -30.43 2.99
CA ALA A 418 -1.61 -29.25 2.22
C ALA A 418 -1.13 -28.12 3.15
N PRO A 419 -0.20 -27.24 2.72
CA PRO A 419 0.21 -26.09 3.52
C PRO A 419 -0.96 -25.14 3.78
N SER A 420 -1.04 -24.63 5.02
CA SER A 420 -1.81 -23.43 5.34
C SER A 420 -0.92 -22.20 5.24
N TYR A 421 -1.51 -21.07 4.85
CA TYR A 421 -0.83 -19.79 4.75
C TYR A 421 -1.45 -18.80 5.74
N ALA A 422 -0.59 -18.12 6.50
CA ALA A 422 -1.00 -17.22 7.58
C ALA A 422 -0.18 -15.94 7.59
N THR A 423 -0.70 -14.89 8.22
CA THR A 423 0.05 -13.68 8.55
C THR A 423 -0.41 -13.15 9.91
N THR A 424 0.45 -12.42 10.61
CA THR A 424 0.08 -11.71 11.86
C THR A 424 -0.70 -10.42 11.60
N ALA A 425 -0.74 -9.94 10.35
CA ALA A 425 -1.54 -8.79 9.98
C ALA A 425 -3.05 -9.07 10.07
N ASN A 426 -3.78 -8.09 10.56
CA ASN A 426 -5.24 -8.00 10.57
C ASN A 426 -5.69 -6.64 9.98
N ALA A 427 -6.99 -6.40 9.82
CA ALA A 427 -7.50 -5.16 9.20
C ALA A 427 -7.00 -3.85 9.88
N THR A 428 -6.77 -3.90 11.20
CA THR A 428 -6.23 -2.77 12.01
C THR A 428 -4.71 -2.63 11.96
N SER A 429 -3.99 -3.58 11.36
CA SER A 429 -2.53 -3.52 11.23
C SER A 429 -2.11 -2.40 10.30
N ASN A 430 -1.18 -1.58 10.80
CA ASN A 430 -0.60 -0.38 10.19
C ASN A 430 0.03 -0.63 8.80
N VAL A 431 0.40 0.45 8.12
CA VAL A 431 1.18 0.39 6.88
C VAL A 431 2.57 -0.20 7.12
N GLY A 432 2.97 -1.12 6.24
CA GLY A 432 4.22 -1.86 6.34
C GLY A 432 4.12 -3.25 5.68
N ASN A 433 5.23 -3.99 5.68
CA ASN A 433 5.29 -5.35 5.16
C ASN A 433 5.20 -6.37 6.30
N TYR A 434 4.24 -7.29 6.20
CA TYR A 434 4.03 -8.37 7.16
C TYR A 434 4.35 -9.71 6.51
N ALA A 435 5.01 -10.62 7.22
CA ALA A 435 5.31 -11.93 6.68
C ALA A 435 4.02 -12.73 6.40
N VAL A 436 3.94 -13.33 5.22
CA VAL A 436 3.02 -14.43 4.92
C VAL A 436 3.81 -15.72 5.06
N THR A 437 3.48 -16.53 6.06
CA THR A 437 4.20 -17.78 6.36
C THR A 437 3.37 -18.97 5.87
N GLY A 438 4.03 -19.93 5.22
CA GLY A 438 3.48 -21.26 5.00
C GLY A 438 3.79 -22.16 6.19
N ASN A 439 2.88 -23.08 6.53
CA ASN A 439 3.12 -24.11 7.56
C ASN A 439 2.23 -25.35 7.34
N GLY A 440 2.48 -26.43 8.08
CA GLY A 440 1.56 -27.56 8.22
C GLY A 440 1.51 -28.56 7.07
N ALA A 441 2.29 -28.38 6.00
CA ALA A 441 2.39 -29.36 4.92
C ALA A 441 3.04 -30.66 5.41
N ALA A 442 2.53 -31.79 4.93
CA ALA A 442 3.01 -33.13 5.27
C ALA A 442 2.90 -34.08 4.07
N ALA A 443 3.90 -34.97 3.90
CA ALA A 443 3.91 -36.06 2.93
C ALA A 443 4.91 -37.13 3.40
N SER A 444 4.64 -38.42 3.18
CA SER A 444 5.47 -39.52 3.73
C SER A 444 6.91 -39.55 3.19
N ASN A 445 7.11 -39.10 1.95
CA ASN A 445 8.41 -39.14 1.27
C ASN A 445 9.19 -37.82 1.30
N TYR A 446 8.65 -36.77 1.94
CA TYR A 446 9.21 -35.41 1.84
C TYR A 446 9.27 -34.65 3.17
N THR A 447 10.34 -33.88 3.33
CA THR A 447 10.44 -32.77 4.30
C THR A 447 10.09 -31.44 3.62
N PHE A 448 9.84 -30.40 4.41
CA PHE A 448 9.38 -29.11 3.90
C PHE A 448 10.29 -27.98 4.37
N ASN A 449 10.77 -27.19 3.41
CA ASN A 449 11.37 -25.89 3.63
C ASN A 449 10.34 -24.80 3.30
N TYR A 450 10.22 -23.79 4.15
CA TYR A 450 9.22 -22.73 3.99
C TYR A 450 9.90 -21.39 3.66
N VAL A 451 9.47 -20.77 2.56
CA VAL A 451 9.89 -19.43 2.13
C VAL A 451 8.71 -18.49 2.32
N ASN A 452 8.92 -17.44 3.11
CA ASN A 452 7.88 -16.47 3.42
C ASN A 452 7.67 -15.49 2.27
N GLY A 453 6.40 -15.22 1.96
CA GLY A 453 5.98 -14.06 1.18
C GLY A 453 5.82 -12.83 2.09
N ALA A 454 5.43 -11.71 1.49
CA ALA A 454 5.09 -10.48 2.19
C ALA A 454 3.68 -10.00 1.80
N LEU A 455 2.87 -9.65 2.80
CA LEU A 455 1.67 -8.85 2.66
C LEU A 455 2.06 -7.39 2.86
N ALA A 456 2.09 -6.62 1.79
CA ALA A 456 2.31 -5.17 1.83
C ALA A 456 0.99 -4.46 2.14
N VAL A 457 0.89 -3.88 3.34
CA VAL A 457 -0.22 -2.98 3.72
C VAL A 457 0.15 -1.59 3.25
N THR A 458 -0.54 -1.10 2.22
CA THR A 458 -0.32 0.22 1.61
C THR A 458 -1.19 1.30 2.24
N GLN A 459 -0.78 2.56 2.10
CA GLN A 459 -1.50 3.70 2.67
C GLN A 459 -2.91 3.83 2.10
N ARG A 460 -3.88 4.15 2.97
CA ARG A 460 -5.26 4.44 2.56
C ARG A 460 -5.36 5.87 1.99
N PRO A 461 -5.81 6.04 0.74
CA PRO A 461 -5.94 7.38 0.14
C PRO A 461 -7.17 8.09 0.71
N ILE A 462 -6.97 9.24 1.33
CA ILE A 462 -8.04 10.10 1.84
C ILE A 462 -7.88 11.52 1.27
N SER A 463 -9.01 12.17 1.01
CA SER A 463 -9.05 13.59 0.66
C SER A 463 -9.52 14.39 1.86
N VAL A 464 -8.90 15.53 2.13
CA VAL A 464 -9.39 16.51 3.10
C VAL A 464 -9.66 17.81 2.37
N THR A 465 -10.91 18.26 2.42
CA THR A 465 -11.34 19.52 1.80
C THR A 465 -11.68 20.50 2.91
N ALA A 466 -10.97 21.62 2.97
CA ALA A 466 -11.34 22.70 3.88
C ALA A 466 -12.68 23.33 3.47
N GLU A 467 -13.51 23.66 4.44
CA GLU A 467 -14.78 24.34 4.18
C GLU A 467 -14.55 25.84 3.98
N SER A 468 -15.31 26.47 3.08
CA SER A 468 -15.30 27.91 2.91
C SER A 468 -15.86 28.59 4.16
N GLN A 469 -15.11 29.49 4.76
CA GLN A 469 -15.49 30.19 5.98
C GLN A 469 -15.62 31.70 5.73
N SER A 470 -16.30 32.42 6.61
CA SER A 470 -16.37 33.89 6.53
C SER A 470 -16.38 34.58 7.89
N LYS A 471 -15.95 35.83 7.91
CA LYS A 471 -16.02 36.74 9.05
C LYS A 471 -16.25 38.17 8.58
N VAL A 472 -16.81 39.00 9.45
CA VAL A 472 -16.80 40.45 9.27
C VAL A 472 -15.46 41.00 9.76
N TYR A 473 -14.91 41.99 9.06
CA TYR A 473 -13.67 42.69 9.42
C TYR A 473 -13.58 43.03 10.91
N GLY A 474 -12.48 42.62 11.57
CA GLY A 474 -12.22 42.88 12.99
C GLY A 474 -13.07 42.09 13.99
N ASN A 475 -13.78 41.04 13.56
CA ASN A 475 -14.27 40.00 14.46
C ASN A 475 -13.16 38.97 14.75
N ALA A 476 -13.40 38.05 15.68
CA ALA A 476 -12.56 36.85 15.79
C ALA A 476 -12.64 35.98 14.53
N ASP A 477 -11.65 35.12 14.31
CA ASP A 477 -11.72 34.09 13.27
C ASP A 477 -12.71 32.99 13.68
N PRO A 478 -13.49 32.43 12.73
CA PRO A 478 -14.25 31.21 12.98
C PRO A 478 -13.31 30.02 13.13
N THR A 479 -13.77 28.97 13.83
CA THR A 479 -13.06 27.68 13.87
C THR A 479 -13.02 27.06 12.47
N LEU A 480 -11.82 26.90 11.90
CA LEU A 480 -11.64 26.34 10.56
C LEU A 480 -12.02 24.85 10.53
N SER A 481 -12.99 24.51 9.67
CA SER A 481 -13.56 23.17 9.51
C SER A 481 -13.16 22.50 8.19
N TYR A 482 -13.32 21.19 8.12
CA TYR A 482 -13.03 20.38 6.94
C TYR A 482 -13.94 19.15 6.84
N ALA A 483 -14.18 18.70 5.62
CA ALA A 483 -14.75 17.39 5.33
C ALA A 483 -13.63 16.39 4.97
N VAL A 484 -13.80 15.12 5.36
CA VAL A 484 -12.91 14.02 4.97
C VAL A 484 -13.65 13.11 3.98
N GLY A 485 -12.99 12.79 2.87
CA GLY A 485 -13.51 11.96 1.77
C GLY A 485 -12.46 10.98 1.24
N GLY A 486 -12.58 10.60 -0.04
CA GLY A 486 -11.79 9.51 -0.62
C GLY A 486 -12.24 8.17 -0.03
N SER A 487 -11.30 7.30 0.36
CA SER A 487 -11.61 6.00 0.97
C SER A 487 -12.02 6.07 2.45
N GLY A 488 -12.09 7.28 3.03
CA GLY A 488 -12.49 7.54 4.42
C GLY A 488 -11.45 7.14 5.47
N LEU A 489 -11.58 7.70 6.68
CA LEU A 489 -10.90 7.19 7.88
C LEU A 489 -11.58 5.89 8.34
N VAL A 490 -10.79 4.99 8.92
CA VAL A 490 -11.19 3.65 9.34
C VAL A 490 -10.71 3.37 10.77
N ASN A 491 -11.14 2.27 11.37
CA ASN A 491 -10.68 1.78 12.68
C ASN A 491 -10.86 2.74 13.88
N GLY A 492 -11.56 3.87 13.70
CA GLY A 492 -11.68 4.94 14.71
C GLY A 492 -10.56 5.98 14.66
N ASP A 493 -9.70 5.96 13.63
CA ASP A 493 -8.63 6.95 13.45
C ASP A 493 -9.18 8.38 13.28
N SER A 494 -8.40 9.35 13.75
CA SER A 494 -8.66 10.78 13.58
C SER A 494 -7.47 11.48 12.92
N LEU A 495 -7.72 12.66 12.34
CA LEU A 495 -6.65 13.58 11.95
C LEU A 495 -6.11 14.32 13.18
N SER A 496 -4.85 14.72 13.10
CA SER A 496 -4.12 15.44 14.16
C SER A 496 -3.67 16.82 13.67
N GLY A 497 -3.42 17.75 14.59
CA GLY A 497 -3.10 19.14 14.23
C GLY A 497 -4.34 19.94 13.81
N ALA A 498 -4.13 21.05 13.09
CA ALA A 498 -5.20 21.95 12.66
C ALA A 498 -4.89 22.63 11.32
N LEU A 499 -5.95 23.02 10.60
CA LEU A 499 -5.84 23.92 9.46
C LEU A 499 -5.26 25.28 9.90
N SER A 500 -4.60 25.95 8.96
CA SER A 500 -4.20 27.35 9.12
C SER A 500 -4.82 28.21 8.02
N ARG A 501 -4.67 29.53 8.13
CA ARG A 501 -4.98 30.46 7.03
C ARG A 501 -3.80 31.36 6.73
N THR A 502 -3.76 31.91 5.53
CA THR A 502 -2.86 33.01 5.19
C THR A 502 -3.13 34.20 6.12
N SER A 503 -2.06 34.80 6.63
CA SER A 503 -2.13 35.93 7.57
C SER A 503 -2.56 37.23 6.90
N GLY A 504 -3.19 38.10 7.69
CA GLY A 504 -3.78 39.36 7.24
C GLY A 504 -5.23 39.47 7.70
N GLU A 505 -5.71 40.69 7.89
CA GLU A 505 -7.02 40.94 8.53
C GLU A 505 -7.89 41.94 7.76
N ASN A 506 -7.38 42.50 6.66
CA ASN A 506 -8.15 43.39 5.78
C ASN A 506 -9.27 42.64 5.04
N VAL A 507 -10.16 43.36 4.38
CA VAL A 507 -11.16 42.74 3.48
C VAL A 507 -10.47 42.03 2.32
N GLY A 508 -10.91 40.80 2.04
CA GLY A 508 -10.33 39.94 1.02
C GLY A 508 -10.56 38.45 1.31
N ALA A 509 -10.07 37.60 0.42
CA ALA A 509 -10.09 36.15 0.57
C ALA A 509 -8.71 35.63 0.98
N TYR A 510 -8.64 34.95 2.12
CA TYR A 510 -7.41 34.37 2.66
C TYR A 510 -7.45 32.85 2.50
N ALA A 511 -6.47 32.27 1.81
CA ALA A 511 -6.41 30.83 1.62
C ALA A 511 -6.38 30.09 2.97
N ILE A 512 -7.26 29.10 3.12
CA ILE A 512 -7.23 28.10 4.18
C ILE A 512 -6.30 27.00 3.71
N ASN A 513 -5.19 26.84 4.42
CA ASN A 513 -4.10 25.93 4.10
C ASN A 513 -4.12 24.74 5.07
N GLN A 514 -3.51 23.63 4.69
CA GLN A 514 -3.45 22.41 5.50
C GLN A 514 -2.90 22.66 6.92
N GLY A 515 -2.01 23.66 7.08
CA GLY A 515 -1.47 24.04 8.38
C GLY A 515 -0.63 22.93 8.99
N SER A 516 -0.99 22.49 10.19
CA SER A 516 -0.42 21.32 10.86
C SER A 516 -1.30 20.07 10.73
N LEU A 517 -2.40 20.13 9.97
CA LEU A 517 -3.34 19.01 9.84
C LEU A 517 -2.66 17.82 9.14
N ALA A 518 -2.51 16.71 9.86
CA ALA A 518 -1.82 15.52 9.42
C ALA A 518 -2.60 14.25 9.80
N ALA A 519 -2.67 13.30 8.86
CA ALA A 519 -3.07 11.93 9.13
C ALA A 519 -1.88 11.14 9.69
N SER A 520 -2.16 9.97 10.28
CA SER A 520 -1.09 9.03 10.65
C SER A 520 -0.42 8.44 9.40
N GLY A 521 0.75 7.82 9.57
CA GLY A 521 1.51 7.17 8.48
C GLY A 521 0.77 6.03 7.76
N ASN A 522 -0.43 5.66 8.23
CA ASN A 522 -1.33 4.71 7.59
C ASN A 522 -2.09 5.27 6.38
N TYR A 523 -2.04 6.59 6.14
CA TYR A 523 -2.85 7.28 5.15
C TYR A 523 -2.01 8.11 4.18
N THR A 524 -2.43 8.18 2.92
CA THR A 524 -1.97 9.19 1.97
C THR A 524 -3.02 10.30 1.96
N LEU A 525 -2.70 11.44 2.56
CA LEU A 525 -3.61 12.59 2.64
C LEU A 525 -3.38 13.51 1.43
N SER A 526 -4.44 13.72 0.65
CA SER A 526 -4.52 14.79 -0.35
C SER A 526 -5.34 15.95 0.22
N TYR A 527 -4.79 17.17 0.19
CA TYR A 527 -5.46 18.36 0.73
C TYR A 527 -5.99 19.26 -0.39
N SER A 528 -7.26 19.64 -0.28
CA SER A 528 -7.90 20.66 -1.10
C SER A 528 -8.21 21.89 -0.24
N GLY A 529 -7.58 23.02 -0.60
CA GLY A 529 -7.75 24.28 0.11
C GLY A 529 -9.06 24.99 -0.21
N SER A 530 -9.44 25.91 0.67
CA SER A 530 -10.57 26.82 0.47
C SER A 530 -10.18 28.23 0.93
N THR A 531 -11.12 29.12 1.23
CA THR A 531 -10.85 30.49 1.69
C THR A 531 -11.66 30.88 2.93
N LEU A 532 -11.04 31.69 3.78
CA LEU A 532 -11.73 32.55 4.74
C LEU A 532 -11.96 33.89 4.05
N SER A 533 -13.22 34.24 3.80
CA SER A 533 -13.60 35.55 3.26
C SER A 533 -13.81 36.54 4.41
N ILE A 534 -13.04 37.63 4.42
CA ILE A 534 -13.25 38.77 5.34
C ILE A 534 -14.12 39.79 4.60
N SER A 535 -15.38 39.92 5.01
CA SER A 535 -16.32 40.91 4.46
C SER A 535 -16.18 42.26 5.17
N PRO A 536 -16.46 43.39 4.49
CA PRO A 536 -16.40 44.72 5.12
C PRO A 536 -17.27 44.85 6.35
N ARG A 537 -16.82 45.63 7.34
CA ARG A 537 -17.66 46.01 8.49
C ARG A 537 -18.68 47.08 8.06
N PRO A 538 -19.99 46.85 8.26
CA PRO A 538 -21.00 47.85 7.94
C PRO A 538 -20.90 49.02 8.93
N ILE A 539 -20.84 50.25 8.40
CA ILE A 539 -20.79 51.50 9.15
C ILE A 539 -21.79 52.50 8.59
N SER A 540 -22.31 53.39 9.42
CA SER A 540 -23.24 54.44 9.01
C SER A 540 -22.69 55.83 9.34
N ALA A 541 -22.98 56.78 8.45
CA ALA A 541 -22.68 58.19 8.63
C ALA A 541 -23.91 58.95 9.15
N THR A 542 -23.66 59.99 9.95
CA THR A 542 -24.68 60.96 10.38
C THR A 542 -24.18 62.38 10.16
N LEU A 543 -25.08 63.34 9.90
CA LEU A 543 -24.71 64.76 9.81
C LEU A 543 -24.47 65.33 11.21
N VAL A 544 -23.47 66.20 11.35
CA VAL A 544 -23.21 66.98 12.58
C VAL A 544 -22.96 68.45 12.23
N GLY A 545 -23.50 69.37 13.03
CA GLY A 545 -23.42 70.81 12.73
C GLY A 545 -24.42 71.27 11.66
N SER A 546 -24.09 72.36 10.95
CA SER A 546 -25.01 73.06 10.05
C SER A 546 -24.52 73.15 8.61
N ILE A 547 -25.36 72.66 7.71
CA ILE A 547 -25.36 72.85 6.25
C ILE A 547 -25.66 74.31 5.86
N SER A 548 -24.81 75.16 5.30
CA SER A 548 -25.29 76.49 4.90
C SER A 548 -24.69 77.15 3.63
N LYS A 549 -25.23 78.30 3.19
CA LYS A 549 -24.69 79.21 2.11
C LYS A 549 -25.29 80.65 2.14
N GLU A 550 -24.74 81.61 1.40
CA GLU A 550 -25.47 82.88 1.12
C GLU A 550 -26.40 82.71 -0.09
N TYR A 551 -27.40 83.58 -0.23
CA TYR A 551 -28.31 83.53 -1.39
C TYR A 551 -27.56 83.84 -2.70
N ASP A 552 -27.39 82.79 -3.51
CA ASP A 552 -26.79 82.81 -4.86
C ASP A 552 -27.76 82.30 -5.94
N ALA A 553 -29.04 82.13 -5.59
CA ALA A 553 -30.12 81.52 -6.39
C ALA A 553 -29.96 80.03 -6.78
N THR A 554 -28.98 79.29 -6.24
CA THR A 554 -28.77 77.86 -6.52
C THR A 554 -28.98 76.95 -5.30
N THR A 555 -29.39 75.71 -5.54
CA THR A 555 -29.58 74.66 -4.52
C THR A 555 -28.31 73.90 -4.13
N ASN A 556 -27.13 74.25 -4.67
CA ASN A 556 -25.90 73.47 -4.44
C ASN A 556 -25.42 73.52 -2.97
N ALA A 557 -25.09 72.35 -2.40
CA ALA A 557 -24.54 72.13 -1.06
C ALA A 557 -23.20 71.35 -1.09
N THR A 558 -22.42 71.45 -0.02
CA THR A 558 -21.12 70.77 0.13
C THR A 558 -21.01 70.18 1.54
N LEU A 559 -20.62 68.91 1.65
CA LEU A 559 -20.64 68.20 2.95
C LEU A 559 -19.56 68.72 3.93
N GLY A 560 -18.33 68.88 3.43
CA GLY A 560 -17.18 69.24 4.27
C GLY A 560 -16.93 68.21 5.38
N GLY A 561 -16.50 68.69 6.56
CA GLY A 561 -16.31 67.86 7.75
C GLY A 561 -17.57 67.67 8.61
N ASN A 562 -18.76 67.99 8.10
CA ASN A 562 -20.01 68.04 8.88
C ASN A 562 -20.68 66.65 9.02
N TYR A 563 -19.89 65.62 9.31
CA TYR A 563 -20.37 64.25 9.51
C TYR A 563 -19.64 63.53 10.65
N ALA A 564 -20.25 62.49 11.18
CA ALA A 564 -19.63 61.48 12.04
C ALA A 564 -19.82 60.08 11.43
N LEU A 565 -18.83 59.19 11.63
CA LEU A 565 -18.93 57.77 11.28
C LEU A 565 -19.11 56.94 12.55
N SER A 566 -19.92 55.89 12.46
CA SER A 566 -20.25 55.00 13.58
C SER A 566 -19.94 53.54 13.26
N ASN A 567 -19.63 52.72 14.28
CA ASN A 567 -19.15 51.33 14.16
C ASN A 567 -17.78 51.14 13.44
N VAL A 568 -17.04 52.23 13.20
CA VAL A 568 -15.61 52.15 12.87
C VAL A 568 -14.84 51.68 14.11
N LEU A 569 -13.86 50.78 13.97
CA LEU A 569 -13.03 50.32 15.08
C LEU A 569 -12.23 51.48 15.68
N ALA A 570 -12.01 51.46 16.99
CA ALA A 570 -11.33 52.54 17.70
C ALA A 570 -9.90 52.82 17.19
N ALA A 571 -9.21 51.81 16.65
CA ALA A 571 -7.88 51.97 16.04
C ALA A 571 -7.92 52.62 14.64
N ASP A 572 -9.05 52.55 13.94
CA ASP A 572 -9.14 52.84 12.52
C ASP A 572 -9.77 54.21 12.23
N GLN A 573 -10.31 54.90 13.24
CA GLN A 573 -11.01 56.19 13.06
C GLN A 573 -10.15 57.30 12.44
N SER A 574 -8.82 57.19 12.50
CA SER A 574 -7.88 58.09 11.81
C SER A 574 -7.66 57.76 10.33
N SER A 575 -8.13 56.60 9.88
CA SER A 575 -7.80 55.97 8.59
C SER A 575 -9.04 55.66 7.73
N VAL A 576 -10.22 56.10 8.17
CA VAL A 576 -11.52 55.92 7.49
C VAL A 576 -12.33 57.22 7.60
N ALA A 577 -12.63 57.86 6.47
CA ALA A 577 -13.33 59.13 6.35
C ALA A 577 -14.31 59.11 5.16
N LEU A 578 -15.31 60.00 5.10
CA LEU A 578 -16.06 60.21 3.86
C LEU A 578 -15.23 61.00 2.84
N ALA A 579 -15.42 60.69 1.56
CA ALA A 579 -14.95 61.54 0.47
C ALA A 579 -15.58 62.94 0.52
N ALA A 580 -14.91 63.92 -0.07
CA ALA A 580 -15.49 65.24 -0.29
C ALA A 580 -16.69 65.12 -1.26
N ALA A 581 -17.91 65.35 -0.74
CA ALA A 581 -19.15 65.18 -1.48
C ALA A 581 -19.91 66.50 -1.67
N SER A 582 -20.47 66.68 -2.87
CA SER A 582 -21.49 67.68 -3.17
C SER A 582 -22.90 67.11 -2.93
N GLY A 583 -23.85 68.01 -2.71
CA GLY A 583 -25.24 67.69 -2.42
C GLY A 583 -26.18 68.81 -2.82
N GLN A 584 -27.44 68.73 -2.42
CA GLN A 584 -28.48 69.72 -2.74
C GLN A 584 -29.29 70.12 -1.50
N TYR A 585 -29.53 71.42 -1.35
CA TYR A 585 -30.62 72.00 -0.56
C TYR A 585 -31.96 71.75 -1.28
N ALA A 586 -33.03 71.53 -0.52
CA ALA A 586 -34.37 71.35 -1.06
C ALA A 586 -35.03 72.66 -1.57
N ASP A 587 -34.49 73.83 -1.23
CA ASP A 587 -34.92 75.14 -1.72
C ASP A 587 -33.68 76.05 -1.93
N LYS A 588 -33.76 76.99 -2.88
CA LYS A 588 -32.81 78.08 -3.11
C LYS A 588 -33.01 79.26 -2.16
N ASN A 589 -34.21 79.42 -1.61
CA ASN A 589 -34.65 80.65 -0.95
C ASN A 589 -34.00 80.83 0.44
N ALA A 590 -33.88 82.08 0.89
CA ALA A 590 -33.33 82.36 2.20
C ALA A 590 -34.23 81.82 3.32
N SER A 591 -33.71 80.88 4.14
CA SER A 591 -34.45 80.14 5.16
C SER A 591 -33.51 79.32 6.08
N THR A 592 -34.05 78.71 7.12
CA THR A 592 -33.35 77.87 8.10
C THR A 592 -33.99 76.47 8.21
N ALA A 593 -33.21 75.49 8.68
CA ALA A 593 -33.59 74.06 8.76
C ALA A 593 -34.04 73.44 7.42
N ILE A 594 -33.54 73.95 6.30
CA ILE A 594 -33.74 73.43 4.94
C ILE A 594 -33.21 71.98 4.90
N GLN A 595 -33.90 71.08 4.20
CA GLN A 595 -33.37 69.75 3.94
C GLN A 595 -32.13 69.83 3.04
N VAL A 596 -31.02 69.24 3.47
CA VAL A 596 -29.83 68.98 2.63
C VAL A 596 -29.69 67.49 2.39
N SER A 597 -29.27 67.11 1.18
CA SER A 597 -29.13 65.72 0.76
C SER A 597 -27.83 65.48 -0.03
N PHE A 598 -27.15 64.38 0.29
CA PHE A 598 -25.91 63.91 -0.31
C PHE A 598 -26.11 62.46 -0.78
N GLY A 599 -25.73 62.18 -2.02
CA GLY A 599 -25.84 60.85 -2.63
C GLY A 599 -24.48 60.33 -3.09
N ALA A 600 -24.41 59.02 -3.35
CA ALA A 600 -23.20 58.33 -3.80
C ALA A 600 -21.97 58.56 -2.88
N LEU A 601 -22.19 58.62 -1.57
CA LEU A 601 -21.12 58.75 -0.59
C LEU A 601 -20.19 57.54 -0.62
N SER A 602 -18.89 57.80 -0.62
CA SER A 602 -17.82 56.81 -0.60
C SER A 602 -16.87 57.06 0.58
N LEU A 603 -16.17 55.99 0.98
CA LEU A 603 -15.16 56.04 2.03
C LEU A 603 -13.76 56.30 1.43
N THR A 604 -12.91 56.95 2.20
CA THR A 604 -11.53 57.32 1.87
C THR A 604 -10.61 57.12 3.08
N GLY A 605 -9.30 57.07 2.84
CA GLY A 605 -8.31 56.67 3.85
C GLY A 605 -7.81 55.24 3.63
N THR A 606 -6.70 54.90 4.29
CA THR A 606 -5.94 53.66 4.04
C THR A 606 -6.66 52.38 4.43
N LEU A 607 -7.64 52.45 5.33
CA LEU A 607 -8.44 51.30 5.77
C LEU A 607 -9.88 51.34 5.25
N ALA A 608 -10.24 52.30 4.39
CA ALA A 608 -11.60 52.50 3.88
C ALA A 608 -12.21 51.24 3.22
N ALA A 609 -11.40 50.44 2.52
CA ALA A 609 -11.83 49.19 1.88
C ALA A 609 -12.25 48.10 2.88
N ASN A 610 -11.87 48.21 4.16
CA ASN A 610 -12.28 47.28 5.21
C ASN A 610 -13.71 47.53 5.73
N TYR A 611 -14.35 48.58 5.25
CA TYR A 611 -15.63 49.10 5.73
C TYR A 611 -16.61 49.31 4.59
N GLN A 612 -17.89 49.10 4.86
CA GLN A 612 -18.97 49.38 3.90
C GLN A 612 -19.90 50.44 4.50
N LEU A 613 -19.98 51.59 3.85
CA LEU A 613 -20.91 52.63 4.21
C LEU A 613 -22.34 52.21 3.83
N VAL A 614 -23.22 52.08 4.81
CA VAL A 614 -24.63 51.72 4.63
C VAL A 614 -25.51 52.64 5.50
N PRO A 615 -26.42 53.45 4.91
CA PRO A 615 -26.59 53.71 3.48
C PRO A 615 -25.49 54.62 2.90
N THR A 616 -25.29 54.59 1.58
CA THR A 616 -24.41 55.50 0.82
C THR A 616 -25.05 56.86 0.52
N THR A 617 -26.07 57.24 1.29
CA THR A 617 -26.81 58.50 1.19
C THR A 617 -26.94 59.12 2.58
N LEU A 618 -27.00 60.45 2.64
CA LEU A 618 -27.04 61.19 3.91
C LEU A 618 -27.85 62.48 3.73
N GLY A 619 -28.70 62.81 4.69
CA GLY A 619 -29.49 64.05 4.63
C GLY A 619 -30.18 64.41 5.93
N GLY A 620 -30.72 65.62 6.01
CA GLY A 620 -31.39 66.16 7.20
C GLY A 620 -31.71 67.65 7.12
N ASN A 621 -32.59 68.11 8.03
CA ASN A 621 -33.02 69.51 8.20
C ASN A 621 -31.94 70.41 8.83
N VAL A 622 -30.70 70.36 8.35
CA VAL A 622 -29.57 71.16 8.87
C VAL A 622 -29.15 72.30 7.94
N GLY A 623 -29.89 72.53 6.85
CA GLY A 623 -29.61 73.52 5.81
C GLY A 623 -30.00 74.96 6.17
N VAL A 624 -29.23 75.97 5.74
CA VAL A 624 -29.50 77.41 5.99
C VAL A 624 -29.01 78.32 4.85
N ILE A 625 -29.79 79.34 4.44
CA ILE A 625 -29.45 80.29 3.35
C ILE A 625 -29.75 81.75 3.74
N VAL A 626 -28.79 82.69 3.67
CA VAL A 626 -29.02 84.12 4.09
C VAL A 626 -29.66 84.97 3.01
N PRO A 627 -30.52 85.95 3.36
CA PRO A 627 -30.85 87.08 2.50
C PRO A 627 -29.64 87.99 2.22
N LYS A 628 -29.70 88.77 1.14
CA LYS A 628 -28.59 89.61 0.66
C LYS A 628 -28.75 91.09 1.03
N ALA A 629 -27.68 91.67 1.57
CA ALA A 629 -27.60 93.08 1.93
C ALA A 629 -27.43 94.01 0.70
N LEU A 630 -27.47 95.32 0.96
CA LEU A 630 -27.48 96.41 -0.03
C LEU A 630 -26.51 96.17 -1.21
N ALA A 631 -27.09 96.06 -2.41
CA ALA A 631 -26.36 95.88 -3.66
C ALA A 631 -26.57 97.08 -4.59
N VAL A 632 -25.61 97.34 -5.48
CA VAL A 632 -25.77 98.29 -6.58
C VAL A 632 -26.47 97.56 -7.71
N TRP A 633 -27.68 98.00 -8.06
CA TRP A 633 -28.53 97.35 -9.04
C TRP A 633 -28.46 98.13 -10.36
N THR A 634 -27.36 97.97 -11.11
CA THR A 634 -27.22 98.60 -12.44
C THR A 634 -28.01 97.81 -13.48
N GLY A 635 -28.63 98.50 -14.43
CA GLY A 635 -29.37 97.90 -15.53
C GLY A 635 -28.86 98.38 -16.88
N ALA A 636 -28.70 97.45 -17.83
CA ALA A 636 -28.63 97.80 -19.24
C ALA A 636 -30.00 98.31 -19.71
N VAL A 637 -30.05 99.02 -20.84
CA VAL A 637 -31.28 99.70 -21.29
C VAL A 637 -32.25 98.72 -21.96
N GLY A 638 -32.98 97.97 -21.12
CA GLY A 638 -34.10 97.11 -21.53
C GLY A 638 -35.45 97.85 -21.53
N ASP A 639 -36.52 97.11 -21.24
CA ASP A 639 -37.91 97.59 -21.18
C ASP A 639 -38.23 98.48 -19.96
N GLY A 640 -37.36 98.51 -18.94
CA GLY A 640 -37.56 99.25 -17.69
C GLY A 640 -38.43 98.55 -16.66
N SER A 641 -38.82 97.28 -16.88
CA SER A 641 -39.50 96.40 -15.92
C SER A 641 -38.64 96.13 -14.68
N TRP A 642 -39.25 96.07 -13.50
CA TRP A 642 -38.60 95.67 -12.25
C TRP A 642 -38.39 94.15 -12.17
N LYS A 643 -39.30 93.35 -12.70
CA LYS A 643 -39.23 91.87 -12.57
C LYS A 643 -38.32 91.19 -13.59
N ASN A 644 -38.00 91.83 -14.71
CA ASN A 644 -37.15 91.27 -15.76
C ASN A 644 -35.68 91.11 -15.28
N PRO A 645 -35.14 89.89 -15.12
CA PRO A 645 -33.78 89.68 -14.59
C PRO A 645 -32.66 90.33 -15.42
N ALA A 646 -32.87 90.49 -16.74
CA ALA A 646 -31.89 91.08 -17.65
C ALA A 646 -31.72 92.61 -17.46
N ASN A 647 -32.64 93.26 -16.76
CA ASN A 647 -32.53 94.67 -16.39
C ASN A 647 -31.61 94.90 -15.17
N TRP A 648 -30.90 93.87 -14.68
CA TRP A 648 -30.15 93.92 -13.43
C TRP A 648 -28.75 93.28 -13.53
N ALA A 649 -27.78 93.90 -12.86
CA ALA A 649 -26.34 93.62 -12.97
C ALA A 649 -25.93 92.15 -12.72
N SER A 650 -26.67 91.43 -11.88
CA SER A 650 -26.44 90.03 -11.56
C SER A 650 -27.21 89.03 -12.45
N ASN A 651 -27.97 89.51 -13.44
CA ASN A 651 -28.94 88.74 -14.22
C ASN A 651 -29.94 87.95 -13.35
N ILE A 652 -30.32 88.56 -12.22
CA ILE A 652 -31.25 88.06 -11.19
C ILE A 652 -32.12 89.26 -10.81
N ALA A 653 -33.43 89.08 -10.62
CA ALA A 653 -34.32 90.16 -10.19
C ALA A 653 -34.35 90.30 -8.65
N PRO A 654 -34.63 91.51 -8.09
CA PRO A 654 -34.82 91.69 -6.66
C PRO A 654 -36.11 91.00 -6.15
N GLU A 655 -35.97 89.81 -5.56
CA GLU A 655 -37.05 89.08 -4.89
C GLU A 655 -37.24 89.55 -3.43
N ALA A 656 -38.49 89.83 -3.02
CA ALA A 656 -38.80 90.61 -1.82
C ALA A 656 -38.21 90.12 -0.48
N ALA A 657 -38.18 88.81 -0.23
CA ALA A 657 -37.61 88.25 1.01
C ALA A 657 -36.08 88.06 0.95
N ASN A 658 -35.49 88.15 -0.25
CA ASN A 658 -34.09 87.84 -0.52
C ASN A 658 -33.21 89.11 -0.62
N VAL A 659 -33.79 90.32 -0.69
CA VAL A 659 -33.09 91.61 -0.90
C VAL A 659 -33.65 92.71 0.01
N LEU A 660 -32.79 93.38 0.78
CA LEU A 660 -33.20 94.41 1.76
C LEU A 660 -33.31 95.86 1.20
N ASN A 661 -32.45 96.22 0.24
CA ASN A 661 -32.26 97.60 -0.23
C ASN A 661 -31.95 97.66 -1.74
N ALA A 662 -32.35 98.76 -2.40
CA ALA A 662 -32.10 98.99 -3.83
C ALA A 662 -31.56 100.40 -4.12
N SER A 663 -30.61 100.49 -5.06
CA SER A 663 -30.02 101.74 -5.54
C SER A 663 -29.88 101.70 -7.06
N ILE A 664 -30.45 102.70 -7.74
CA ILE A 664 -30.58 102.80 -9.20
C ILE A 664 -29.84 104.04 -9.70
N PRO A 665 -28.71 103.90 -10.41
CA PRO A 665 -27.91 105.03 -10.89
C PRO A 665 -28.52 105.71 -12.13
N ALA A 666 -27.92 106.84 -12.51
CA ALA A 666 -28.37 107.70 -13.60
C ALA A 666 -28.38 106.98 -14.97
N GLY A 667 -29.38 107.31 -15.78
CA GLY A 667 -29.55 106.80 -17.13
C GLY A 667 -30.81 107.35 -17.80
N SER A 668 -30.89 107.25 -19.12
CA SER A 668 -32.02 107.76 -19.89
C SER A 668 -33.26 106.85 -19.75
N GLY A 669 -34.40 107.44 -19.37
CA GLY A 669 -35.72 106.79 -19.34
C GLY A 669 -36.24 106.43 -17.94
N THR A 670 -37.53 106.10 -17.87
CA THR A 670 -38.29 105.81 -16.64
C THR A 670 -38.18 104.34 -16.21
N ILE A 671 -38.21 104.06 -14.91
CA ILE A 671 -38.35 102.70 -14.36
C ILE A 671 -39.83 102.43 -14.09
N VAL A 672 -40.33 101.24 -14.47
CA VAL A 672 -41.71 100.81 -14.21
C VAL A 672 -41.70 99.77 -13.09
N PHE A 673 -42.34 100.08 -11.98
CA PHE A 673 -42.53 99.12 -10.89
C PHE A 673 -43.71 98.19 -11.22
N ASP A 674 -43.42 96.95 -11.60
CA ASP A 674 -44.36 95.98 -12.17
C ASP A 674 -44.32 94.60 -11.48
N ALA A 675 -43.83 94.54 -10.24
CA ALA A 675 -43.57 93.31 -9.49
C ALA A 675 -44.83 92.44 -9.27
N ASP A 676 -44.69 91.13 -9.48
CA ASP A 676 -45.78 90.14 -9.33
C ASP A 676 -46.14 89.84 -7.87
N THR A 677 -45.33 90.31 -6.90
CA THR A 677 -45.62 90.21 -5.46
C THR A 677 -45.30 91.53 -4.73
N PRO A 678 -45.98 91.83 -3.60
CA PRO A 678 -45.73 93.05 -2.82
C PRO A 678 -44.28 93.15 -2.37
N THR A 679 -43.62 94.26 -2.68
CA THR A 679 -42.21 94.49 -2.34
C THR A 679 -42.09 95.50 -1.22
N ARG A 680 -41.29 95.17 -0.21
CA ARG A 680 -40.95 96.05 0.91
C ARG A 680 -39.45 96.34 0.83
N LEU A 681 -39.08 97.60 0.61
CA LEU A 681 -37.68 98.03 0.65
C LEU A 681 -37.48 98.91 1.88
N GLN A 682 -36.36 98.71 2.58
CA GLN A 682 -35.98 99.66 3.62
C GLN A 682 -35.61 101.01 2.97
N THR A 683 -34.73 101.01 1.96
CA THR A 683 -34.40 102.21 1.17
C THR A 683 -34.50 101.98 -0.34
N LEU A 684 -34.93 103.03 -1.05
CA LEU A 684 -34.87 103.14 -2.50
C LEU A 684 -34.28 104.50 -2.89
N ILE A 685 -33.13 104.46 -3.58
CA ILE A 685 -32.49 105.65 -4.16
C ILE A 685 -32.55 105.50 -5.69
N SER A 686 -33.06 106.51 -6.40
CA SER A 686 -33.10 106.50 -7.86
C SER A 686 -32.76 107.85 -8.48
N GLN A 687 -31.82 107.82 -9.41
CA GLN A 687 -31.42 108.96 -10.22
C GLN A 687 -32.27 109.08 -11.51
N ARG A 688 -33.48 108.49 -11.51
CA ARG A 688 -34.38 108.32 -12.67
C ARG A 688 -35.84 108.48 -12.24
N SER A 689 -36.72 108.87 -13.17
CA SER A 689 -38.18 108.88 -12.94
C SER A 689 -38.72 107.47 -12.67
N ILE A 690 -39.74 107.37 -11.83
CA ILE A 690 -40.41 106.10 -11.48
C ILE A 690 -41.90 106.19 -11.78
N THR A 691 -42.41 105.20 -12.51
CA THR A 691 -43.84 104.94 -12.69
C THR A 691 -44.28 103.77 -11.83
N LEU A 692 -45.24 104.02 -10.94
CA LEU A 692 -45.95 103.00 -10.18
C LEU A 692 -47.20 102.59 -10.96
N ALA A 693 -47.16 101.38 -11.55
CA ALA A 693 -48.18 100.83 -12.43
C ALA A 693 -49.18 99.93 -11.68
N ASN A 694 -50.18 99.38 -12.37
CA ASN A 694 -51.18 98.46 -11.81
C ASN A 694 -50.63 97.04 -11.56
N ALA A 695 -49.58 96.95 -10.76
CA ALA A 695 -49.00 95.73 -10.20
C ALA A 695 -49.01 95.80 -8.67
N SER A 696 -48.20 94.97 -8.00
CA SER A 696 -48.23 94.81 -6.55
C SER A 696 -47.85 96.07 -5.76
N ALA A 697 -48.24 96.10 -4.48
CA ALA A 697 -47.90 97.19 -3.59
C ALA A 697 -46.38 97.35 -3.40
N LEU A 698 -45.91 98.59 -3.54
CA LEU A 698 -44.58 99.01 -3.09
C LEU A 698 -44.72 99.70 -1.74
N THR A 699 -43.98 99.21 -0.74
CA THR A 699 -43.82 99.87 0.56
C THR A 699 -42.41 100.46 0.66
N LEU A 700 -42.31 101.77 0.88
CA LEU A 700 -41.04 102.48 1.08
C LEU A 700 -40.85 102.88 2.55
N GLY A 701 -39.75 102.41 3.12
CA GLY A 701 -39.40 102.58 4.53
C GLY A 701 -40.02 101.50 5.42
N THR A 702 -39.22 100.99 6.34
CA THR A 702 -39.67 100.18 7.49
C THR A 702 -39.83 101.07 8.73
N THR A 703 -39.14 102.19 8.78
CA THR A 703 -39.17 103.23 9.82
C THR A 703 -39.26 104.63 9.19
N ARG A 704 -39.65 105.63 10.00
CA ARG A 704 -39.71 107.03 9.53
C ARG A 704 -38.32 107.66 9.29
N ALA A 705 -37.25 107.00 9.73
CA ALA A 705 -35.86 107.43 9.52
C ALA A 705 -35.29 106.94 8.17
N ASP A 706 -35.97 106.00 7.49
CA ASP A 706 -35.55 105.55 6.17
C ASP A 706 -35.84 106.64 5.14
N VAL A 707 -34.81 107.05 4.41
CA VAL A 707 -34.89 108.08 3.37
C VAL A 707 -34.89 107.41 2.00
N SER A 708 -35.94 107.68 1.22
CA SER A 708 -35.99 107.38 -0.22
C SER A 708 -35.92 108.69 -1.02
N ALA A 709 -35.21 108.67 -2.14
CA ALA A 709 -34.91 109.88 -2.90
C ALA A 709 -35.01 109.66 -4.41
N LEU A 710 -35.70 110.60 -5.05
CA LEU A 710 -35.65 110.83 -6.49
C LEU A 710 -34.83 112.10 -6.75
N GLU A 711 -33.85 112.04 -7.66
CA GLU A 711 -32.99 113.19 -7.95
C GLU A 711 -33.70 114.31 -8.75
N SER A 712 -33.05 115.48 -8.83
CA SER A 712 -33.63 116.69 -9.41
C SER A 712 -34.11 116.48 -10.85
N GLY A 713 -35.38 116.80 -11.12
CA GLY A 713 -36.03 116.61 -12.41
C GLY A 713 -36.69 115.24 -12.61
N ALA A 714 -36.41 114.24 -11.76
CA ALA A 714 -37.16 112.98 -11.77
C ALA A 714 -38.61 113.20 -11.29
N THR A 715 -39.54 112.49 -11.93
CA THR A 715 -40.98 112.55 -11.61
C THR A 715 -41.42 111.26 -10.93
N LEU A 716 -42.23 111.38 -9.88
CA LEU A 716 -43.04 110.28 -9.36
C LEU A 716 -44.39 110.26 -10.09
N SER A 717 -44.63 109.21 -10.87
CA SER A 717 -45.87 108.99 -11.61
C SER A 717 -46.64 107.83 -11.01
N ILE A 718 -47.90 108.05 -10.63
CA ILE A 718 -48.78 107.02 -10.04
C ILE A 718 -50.01 106.86 -10.94
N ILE A 719 -50.03 105.75 -11.67
CA ILE A 719 -51.09 105.42 -12.64
C ILE A 719 -51.95 104.23 -12.20
N GLY A 720 -51.70 103.70 -11.00
CA GLY A 720 -52.29 102.45 -10.53
C GLY A 720 -51.85 102.05 -9.12
N GLY A 721 -52.31 100.85 -8.72
CA GLY A 721 -51.84 100.17 -7.51
C GLY A 721 -52.26 100.81 -6.17
N THR A 722 -51.65 100.33 -5.10
CA THR A 722 -51.76 100.89 -3.73
C THR A 722 -50.37 100.93 -3.13
N HIS A 723 -49.91 102.12 -2.78
CA HIS A 723 -48.52 102.38 -2.44
C HIS A 723 -48.41 103.12 -1.11
N VAL A 724 -47.49 102.67 -0.27
CA VAL A 724 -47.40 103.08 1.15
C VAL A 724 -46.04 103.72 1.43
N LEU A 725 -46.07 104.94 1.96
CA LEU A 725 -44.88 105.67 2.42
C LEU A 725 -44.84 105.73 3.95
N ASN A 726 -43.86 105.04 4.54
CA ASN A 726 -43.57 105.10 5.98
C ASN A 726 -42.36 105.98 6.30
N GLY A 727 -41.41 106.07 5.35
CA GLY A 727 -40.19 106.87 5.45
C GLY A 727 -40.37 108.34 5.01
N THR A 728 -39.26 108.97 4.62
CA THR A 728 -39.27 110.26 3.90
C THR A 728 -39.10 110.01 2.40
N LEU A 729 -39.90 110.68 1.56
CA LEU A 729 -39.76 110.69 0.10
C LEU A 729 -39.68 112.12 -0.43
N ASN A 730 -38.54 112.44 -1.02
CA ASN A 730 -38.31 113.70 -1.73
C ASN A 730 -38.54 113.50 -3.24
N THR A 731 -39.37 114.34 -3.86
CA THR A 731 -39.56 114.36 -5.32
C THR A 731 -39.77 115.78 -5.85
N ALA A 732 -39.26 116.05 -7.05
CA ALA A 732 -39.42 117.35 -7.71
C ALA A 732 -40.83 117.55 -8.28
N SER A 733 -41.44 116.48 -8.82
CA SER A 733 -42.72 116.53 -9.54
C SER A 733 -43.60 115.33 -9.18
N TYR A 734 -44.90 115.57 -8.99
CA TYR A 734 -45.89 114.55 -8.65
C TYR A 734 -47.10 114.56 -9.58
N ALA A 735 -47.38 113.42 -10.20
CA ALA A 735 -48.55 113.23 -11.04
C ALA A 735 -49.29 111.94 -10.63
N GLN A 736 -50.56 112.08 -10.25
CA GLN A 736 -51.45 110.95 -10.01
C GLN A 736 -52.63 110.95 -10.99
N SER A 737 -52.80 109.82 -11.69
CA SER A 737 -53.92 109.53 -12.60
C SER A 737 -54.59 108.19 -12.31
N GLY A 738 -54.18 107.51 -11.25
CA GLY A 738 -54.82 106.30 -10.75
C GLY A 738 -54.31 105.88 -9.37
N GLY A 739 -54.82 104.75 -8.88
CA GLY A 739 -54.37 104.12 -7.64
C GLY A 739 -54.59 104.92 -6.36
N THR A 740 -53.92 104.46 -5.30
CA THR A 740 -53.92 105.08 -3.97
C THR A 740 -52.49 105.32 -3.51
N PHE A 741 -52.18 106.54 -3.09
CA PHE A 741 -50.96 106.87 -2.36
C PHE A 741 -51.32 107.32 -0.94
N SER A 742 -50.74 106.66 0.06
CA SER A 742 -51.08 106.89 1.46
C SER A 742 -49.91 106.57 2.40
N GLY A 743 -50.04 107.00 3.66
CA GLY A 743 -49.09 106.66 4.72
C GLY A 743 -48.99 107.75 5.78
N SER A 744 -48.07 107.54 6.73
CA SER A 744 -47.69 108.50 7.78
C SER A 744 -46.30 109.10 7.57
N GLY A 745 -45.65 108.78 6.45
CA GLY A 745 -44.35 109.32 6.06
C GLY A 745 -44.42 110.74 5.50
N VAL A 746 -43.24 111.32 5.24
CA VAL A 746 -43.10 112.71 4.77
C VAL A 746 -42.98 112.74 3.25
N LEU A 747 -43.98 113.29 2.56
CA LEU A 747 -43.96 113.56 1.12
C LEU A 747 -43.62 115.05 0.87
N ASN A 748 -42.41 115.31 0.39
CA ASN A 748 -41.98 116.68 0.03
C ASN A 748 -42.19 116.92 -1.46
N LEU A 749 -43.06 117.88 -1.81
CA LEU A 749 -43.38 118.26 -3.18
C LEU A 749 -42.91 119.70 -3.46
N ALA A 750 -41.87 119.86 -4.29
CA ALA A 750 -41.27 121.17 -4.58
C ALA A 750 -41.80 121.83 -5.89
N GLY A 751 -42.48 121.08 -6.74
CA GLY A 751 -42.91 121.52 -8.08
C GLY A 751 -44.40 121.31 -8.37
N ALA A 752 -44.75 121.45 -9.65
CA ALA A 752 -46.13 121.30 -10.12
C ALA A 752 -46.69 119.91 -9.75
N SER A 753 -47.89 119.90 -9.18
CA SER A 753 -48.52 118.72 -8.58
C SER A 753 -49.94 118.56 -9.10
N THR A 754 -50.34 117.34 -9.50
CA THR A 754 -51.68 117.09 -10.07
C THR A 754 -52.31 115.79 -9.55
N LEU A 755 -53.58 115.88 -9.12
CA LEU A 755 -54.44 114.75 -8.78
C LEU A 755 -55.61 114.70 -9.78
N SER A 756 -55.39 114.00 -10.89
CA SER A 756 -56.35 113.91 -11.99
C SER A 756 -57.38 112.79 -11.80
N ALA A 757 -56.97 111.68 -11.17
CA ALA A 757 -57.83 110.61 -10.67
C ALA A 757 -57.05 109.78 -9.63
N GLY A 758 -57.78 109.04 -8.78
CA GLY A 758 -57.22 108.27 -7.67
C GLY A 758 -57.46 108.91 -6.30
N THR A 759 -56.79 108.38 -5.28
CA THR A 759 -56.86 108.87 -3.89
C THR A 759 -55.48 109.26 -3.38
N LEU A 760 -55.39 110.45 -2.78
CA LEU A 760 -54.27 110.91 -1.96
C LEU A 760 -54.78 111.11 -0.53
N ALA A 761 -54.29 110.29 0.41
CA ALA A 761 -54.74 110.29 1.80
C ALA A 761 -53.58 110.63 2.75
N VAL A 762 -53.73 111.72 3.52
CA VAL A 762 -52.70 112.21 4.44
C VAL A 762 -53.26 112.36 5.86
N THR A 763 -52.70 111.58 6.79
CA THR A 763 -53.20 111.44 8.17
C THR A 763 -52.05 111.46 9.19
N THR A 764 -52.30 112.03 10.37
CA THR A 764 -51.37 112.19 11.49
C THR A 764 -51.12 110.86 12.26
N ASN A 765 -50.26 110.74 13.28
CA ASN A 765 -49.80 111.73 14.26
C ASN A 765 -48.48 111.35 14.95
N ALA A 766 -47.70 112.37 15.40
CA ALA A 766 -46.47 112.29 16.21
C ALA A 766 -45.24 111.53 15.62
N LEU A 767 -43.98 111.94 15.84
CA LEU A 767 -43.41 113.17 16.41
C LEU A 767 -41.98 113.44 15.85
N ALA A 768 -41.67 114.74 15.66
CA ALA A 768 -40.35 115.43 15.65
C ALA A 768 -39.23 115.11 14.62
N GLY A 769 -38.59 116.19 14.14
CA GLY A 769 -37.26 116.25 13.49
C GLY A 769 -37.24 116.02 11.97
N SER A 770 -36.77 116.94 11.13
CA SER A 770 -36.36 118.36 11.29
C SER A 770 -36.46 119.04 9.91
N VAL A 771 -36.89 120.29 9.68
CA VAL A 771 -37.26 121.45 10.53
C VAL A 771 -38.75 121.75 10.27
N VAL A 772 -39.69 121.91 11.21
CA VAL A 772 -39.73 122.60 12.54
C VAL A 772 -39.91 124.12 12.45
N ASP A 773 -41.07 124.52 11.93
CA ASP A 773 -41.95 125.48 12.62
C ASP A 773 -43.03 124.68 13.39
N ALA A 774 -43.62 125.23 14.44
CA ALA A 774 -44.53 124.54 15.35
C ALA A 774 -45.97 124.31 14.80
N THR A 775 -46.14 124.27 13.49
CA THR A 775 -47.47 124.29 12.82
C THR A 775 -47.74 123.19 11.78
N GLY A 776 -46.73 122.44 11.32
CA GLY A 776 -46.82 121.40 10.27
C GLY A 776 -48.06 120.49 10.37
N THR A 777 -49.00 120.40 9.42
CA THR A 777 -49.05 120.84 8.01
C THR A 777 -48.17 120.07 7.03
N ALA A 778 -48.78 119.05 6.41
CA ALA A 778 -48.49 118.75 5.02
C ALA A 778 -48.74 120.04 4.22
N THR A 779 -47.67 120.60 3.68
CA THR A 779 -47.67 121.94 3.09
C THR A 779 -47.59 121.80 1.58
N ILE A 780 -48.64 122.26 0.90
CA ILE A 780 -48.75 122.26 -0.55
C ILE A 780 -48.63 123.71 -1.00
N SER A 781 -47.40 124.13 -1.30
CA SER A 781 -47.07 125.52 -1.64
C SER A 781 -47.34 125.88 -3.11
N ALA A 782 -47.71 124.91 -3.94
CA ALA A 782 -48.24 125.11 -5.28
C ALA A 782 -49.78 125.21 -5.25
N ALA A 783 -50.38 125.77 -6.30
CA ALA A 783 -51.84 125.70 -6.50
C ALA A 783 -52.29 124.25 -6.70
N PHE A 784 -53.35 123.83 -6.01
CA PHE A 784 -53.83 122.44 -6.06
C PHE A 784 -55.22 122.36 -6.72
N ASN A 785 -55.33 121.53 -7.76
CA ASN A 785 -56.56 121.28 -8.48
C ASN A 785 -57.02 119.85 -8.18
N ASN A 786 -58.15 119.69 -7.50
CA ASN A 786 -58.74 118.40 -7.19
C ASN A 786 -59.89 118.04 -8.15
N ALA A 787 -59.77 116.89 -8.80
CA ALA A 787 -60.88 116.18 -9.46
C ALA A 787 -61.08 114.76 -8.89
N GLY A 788 -60.26 114.35 -7.92
CA GLY A 788 -60.32 113.04 -7.26
C GLY A 788 -60.82 113.13 -5.83
N THR A 789 -60.31 112.25 -4.96
CA THR A 789 -60.60 112.29 -3.52
C THR A 789 -59.39 112.79 -2.74
N LEU A 790 -59.57 113.91 -2.05
CA LEU A 790 -58.60 114.56 -1.17
C LEU A 790 -59.11 114.51 0.28
N LEU A 791 -58.37 113.83 1.16
CA LEU A 791 -58.71 113.68 2.58
C LEU A 791 -57.65 114.41 3.44
N THR A 792 -58.04 115.45 4.18
CA THR A 792 -57.14 116.26 5.00
C THR A 792 -57.39 116.02 6.49
N GLY A 793 -56.60 115.12 7.12
CA GLY A 793 -56.86 114.64 8.47
C GLY A 793 -56.79 115.71 9.57
N ASN A 794 -55.58 116.19 9.86
CA ASN A 794 -55.34 117.20 10.90
C ASN A 794 -54.11 118.02 10.49
N ASN A 795 -54.21 119.36 10.55
CA ASN A 795 -53.19 120.31 10.09
C ASN A 795 -52.69 119.98 8.67
N VAL A 796 -53.38 120.52 7.67
CA VAL A 796 -52.95 120.55 6.26
C VAL A 796 -53.03 121.99 5.77
N ARG A 797 -52.02 122.44 5.00
CA ARG A 797 -51.93 123.82 4.54
C ARG A 797 -51.73 123.89 3.03
N PHE A 798 -52.66 124.59 2.38
CA PHE A 798 -52.50 125.08 1.02
C PHE A 798 -52.13 126.56 1.12
N ASP A 799 -50.90 126.91 0.71
CA ASP A 799 -50.48 128.33 0.66
C ASP A 799 -51.19 129.10 -0.45
N GLN A 800 -51.72 128.38 -1.43
CA GLN A 800 -52.41 128.87 -2.61
C GLN A 800 -53.89 128.46 -2.60
N VAL A 801 -54.59 128.75 -3.70
CA VAL A 801 -55.96 128.30 -3.93
C VAL A 801 -56.04 126.77 -3.97
N LEU A 802 -57.06 126.22 -3.28
CA LEU A 802 -57.57 124.88 -3.50
C LEU A 802 -58.84 124.95 -4.35
N THR A 803 -58.77 124.40 -5.56
CA THR A 803 -59.92 124.29 -6.48
C THR A 803 -60.49 122.89 -6.39
N ASN A 804 -61.76 122.74 -5.99
CA ASN A 804 -62.49 121.46 -6.10
C ASN A 804 -63.41 121.48 -7.33
N ASN A 805 -63.07 120.71 -8.35
CA ASN A 805 -63.73 120.73 -9.65
C ASN A 805 -64.38 119.38 -9.98
N GLY A 806 -65.37 118.98 -9.16
CA GLY A 806 -66.09 117.71 -9.30
C GLY A 806 -65.62 116.59 -8.35
N GLY A 807 -64.54 116.81 -7.60
CA GLY A 807 -64.00 115.85 -6.65
C GLY A 807 -64.62 115.90 -5.24
N LEU A 808 -64.11 115.07 -4.34
CA LEU A 808 -64.39 115.13 -2.90
C LEU A 808 -63.21 115.79 -2.17
N VAL A 809 -63.50 116.81 -1.37
CA VAL A 809 -62.58 117.35 -0.35
C VAL A 809 -63.18 117.08 1.03
N ALA A 810 -62.51 116.28 1.86
CA ALA A 810 -62.98 115.98 3.21
C ALA A 810 -62.03 116.55 4.28
N VAL A 811 -62.52 117.53 5.04
CA VAL A 811 -61.82 118.22 6.14
C VAL A 811 -62.02 117.42 7.43
N GLY A 812 -60.99 116.69 7.84
CA GLY A 812 -60.93 115.92 9.08
C GLY A 812 -60.90 116.79 10.35
N ALA A 813 -60.71 116.17 11.51
CA ALA A 813 -60.93 116.77 12.84
C ALA A 813 -59.98 117.93 13.22
N GLY A 814 -58.88 118.15 12.51
CA GLY A 814 -57.98 119.30 12.75
C GLY A 814 -58.33 120.54 11.92
N THR A 815 -57.38 121.48 11.84
CA THR A 815 -57.52 122.64 10.96
C THR A 815 -57.00 122.31 9.56
N THR A 816 -57.82 122.55 8.52
CA THR A 816 -57.34 122.65 7.14
C THR A 816 -57.30 124.13 6.76
N THR A 817 -56.12 124.64 6.47
CA THR A 817 -55.91 126.06 6.12
C THR A 817 -55.77 126.19 4.60
N VAL A 818 -56.67 126.96 3.99
CA VAL A 818 -56.64 127.27 2.55
C VAL A 818 -56.48 128.77 2.39
N ALA A 819 -55.23 129.24 2.35
CA ALA A 819 -54.93 130.68 2.43
C ALA A 819 -55.48 131.47 1.23
N GLY A 820 -55.60 130.85 0.05
CA GLY A 820 -56.22 131.43 -1.14
C GLY A 820 -57.76 131.34 -1.20
N GLY A 821 -58.40 130.77 -0.16
CA GLY A 821 -59.82 130.40 -0.16
C GLY A 821 -60.13 129.12 -0.95
N LEU A 822 -61.22 128.45 -0.59
CA LEU A 822 -61.69 127.24 -1.28
C LEU A 822 -62.80 127.62 -2.27
N ARG A 823 -62.64 127.20 -3.54
CA ARG A 823 -63.66 127.37 -4.59
C ARG A 823 -64.18 126.02 -5.07
N GLN A 824 -65.50 125.91 -5.21
CA GLN A 824 -66.16 124.68 -5.62
C GLN A 824 -67.18 124.94 -6.72
N SER A 825 -66.96 124.28 -7.86
CA SER A 825 -67.84 124.25 -9.04
C SER A 825 -68.72 123.00 -9.10
N GLY A 826 -68.36 121.96 -8.35
CA GLY A 826 -69.09 120.69 -8.27
C GLY A 826 -68.33 119.67 -7.42
N GLY A 827 -68.96 118.51 -7.19
CA GLY A 827 -68.51 117.55 -6.19
C GLY A 827 -68.90 117.99 -4.78
N ASP A 828 -68.26 117.43 -3.76
CA ASP A 828 -68.65 117.63 -2.36
C ASP A 828 -67.48 118.15 -1.51
N LEU A 829 -67.80 119.07 -0.60
CA LEU A 829 -66.94 119.51 0.51
C LEU A 829 -67.53 118.95 1.80
N GLN A 830 -66.80 118.04 2.44
CA GLN A 830 -67.23 117.32 3.62
C GLN A 830 -66.52 117.81 4.89
N MET A 831 -67.26 118.47 5.78
CA MET A 831 -66.77 118.83 7.11
C MET A 831 -66.90 117.63 8.05
N ARG A 832 -65.79 117.14 8.61
CA ARG A 832 -65.70 115.94 9.46
C ARG A 832 -65.18 116.28 10.85
N GLY A 833 -65.84 117.24 11.50
CA GLY A 833 -65.61 117.70 12.89
C GLY A 833 -64.58 118.82 13.05
N GLY A 834 -63.71 119.06 12.07
CA GLY A 834 -62.65 120.07 12.17
C GLY A 834 -63.02 121.47 11.69
N THR A 835 -61.99 122.27 11.46
CA THR A 835 -62.12 123.68 11.02
C THR A 835 -61.52 123.88 9.63
N LEU A 836 -62.33 124.44 8.73
CA LEU A 836 -61.85 124.98 7.46
C LEU A 836 -61.53 126.46 7.65
N ALA A 837 -60.24 126.78 7.71
CA ALA A 837 -59.75 128.14 7.87
C ALA A 837 -59.62 128.81 6.49
N GLY A 838 -60.67 129.53 6.12
CA GLY A 838 -60.81 130.25 4.85
C GLY A 838 -62.26 130.61 4.52
N ASN A 839 -62.47 131.38 3.46
CA ASN A 839 -63.79 131.63 2.88
C ASN A 839 -64.19 130.49 1.94
N VAL A 840 -65.49 130.23 1.83
CA VAL A 840 -66.07 129.10 1.09
C VAL A 840 -67.15 129.60 0.12
N ASP A 841 -66.90 129.41 -1.18
CA ASP A 841 -67.84 129.76 -2.26
C ASP A 841 -68.24 128.50 -3.05
N LEU A 842 -69.51 128.12 -2.92
CA LEU A 842 -70.12 126.99 -3.63
C LEU A 842 -71.05 127.49 -4.73
N SER A 843 -70.51 127.52 -5.95
CA SER A 843 -71.28 127.75 -7.17
C SER A 843 -72.07 126.50 -7.63
N GLY A 844 -71.68 125.31 -7.17
CA GLY A 844 -72.35 124.04 -7.43
C GLY A 844 -71.81 122.90 -6.57
N GLY A 845 -72.50 121.76 -6.54
CA GLY A 845 -72.17 120.64 -5.66
C GLY A 845 -72.80 120.78 -4.27
N SER A 846 -72.14 120.25 -3.24
CA SER A 846 -72.60 120.40 -1.86
C SER A 846 -71.52 120.73 -0.83
N LEU A 847 -71.92 121.45 0.21
CA LEU A 847 -71.24 121.53 1.49
C LEU A 847 -72.04 120.62 2.42
N CYS A 848 -71.50 119.45 2.75
CA CYS A 848 -72.10 118.55 3.73
C CYS A 848 -71.18 118.35 4.95
N GLY A 849 -71.71 118.07 6.15
CA GLY A 849 -70.85 117.78 7.31
C GLY A 849 -71.17 118.48 8.63
N SER A 850 -70.29 118.28 9.61
CA SER A 850 -70.26 118.98 10.90
C SER A 850 -68.86 119.54 11.18
N GLY A 851 -68.76 120.64 11.91
CA GLY A 851 -67.51 121.37 12.14
C GLY A 851 -67.71 122.89 12.02
N SER A 852 -66.63 123.60 11.67
CA SER A 852 -66.62 125.07 11.60
C SER A 852 -66.00 125.59 10.30
N VAL A 853 -66.67 126.53 9.65
CA VAL A 853 -66.06 127.39 8.61
C VAL A 853 -65.79 128.75 9.25
N SER A 854 -64.53 129.19 9.25
CA SER A 854 -64.16 130.43 9.95
C SER A 854 -64.58 131.71 9.21
N GLY A 855 -64.71 131.64 7.88
CA GLY A 855 -65.10 132.76 7.02
C GLY A 855 -66.59 132.81 6.69
N ASP A 856 -66.93 133.58 5.65
CA ASP A 856 -68.25 133.58 5.05
C ASP A 856 -68.53 132.29 4.27
N VAL A 857 -69.80 131.86 4.26
CA VAL A 857 -70.30 130.70 3.50
C VAL A 857 -71.39 131.15 2.54
N ALA A 858 -71.12 131.06 1.24
CA ALA A 858 -72.06 131.36 0.17
C ALA A 858 -72.45 130.10 -0.60
N ILE A 859 -73.75 129.77 -0.58
CA ILE A 859 -74.32 128.63 -1.31
C ILE A 859 -75.12 129.19 -2.49
N ASN A 860 -74.44 129.34 -3.63
CA ASN A 860 -74.91 130.09 -4.80
C ASN A 860 -75.60 129.22 -5.87
N GLY A 861 -75.50 127.89 -5.76
CA GLY A 861 -76.13 126.95 -6.69
C GLY A 861 -76.08 125.47 -6.26
N GLY A 862 -75.97 125.21 -4.95
CA GLY A 862 -75.69 123.88 -4.40
C GLY A 862 -76.52 123.53 -3.16
N ALA A 863 -76.18 122.38 -2.55
CA ALA A 863 -76.82 121.92 -1.32
C ALA A 863 -75.99 122.25 -0.07
N LEU A 864 -76.67 122.60 1.02
CA LEU A 864 -76.12 122.68 2.38
C LEU A 864 -76.74 121.57 3.23
N SER A 865 -76.02 120.50 3.49
CA SER A 865 -76.49 119.42 4.35
C SER A 865 -75.63 119.36 5.59
N VAL A 866 -76.09 119.91 6.71
CA VAL A 866 -75.44 119.55 7.99
C VAL A 866 -75.52 118.01 8.08
N GLY A 867 -74.38 117.37 8.37
CA GLY A 867 -74.15 116.10 7.65
C GLY A 867 -72.89 115.30 7.94
N PHE A 868 -72.46 115.24 9.20
CA PHE A 868 -72.20 113.92 9.78
C PHE A 868 -73.26 113.77 10.85
N SER A 869 -74.47 113.53 10.38
CA SER A 869 -75.67 113.88 11.12
C SER A 869 -75.77 113.08 12.42
N PRO A 870 -76.37 113.64 13.46
CA PRO A 870 -76.72 115.05 13.58
C PRO A 870 -75.48 115.84 13.93
N GLY A 871 -75.28 116.90 13.17
CA GLY A 871 -74.09 117.72 13.20
C GLY A 871 -74.35 119.12 13.71
N LEU A 872 -73.29 119.73 14.22
CA LEU A 872 -73.21 121.18 14.36
C LEU A 872 -72.41 121.74 13.19
N LEU A 873 -72.97 122.68 12.44
CA LEU A 873 -72.20 123.56 11.55
C LEU A 873 -72.17 124.97 12.13
N ASN A 874 -70.98 125.44 12.46
CA ASN A 874 -70.74 126.83 12.84
C ASN A 874 -70.24 127.62 11.63
N VAL A 875 -70.91 128.73 11.31
CA VAL A 875 -70.49 129.71 10.30
C VAL A 875 -69.99 130.97 11.02
N GLY A 876 -68.68 131.21 10.95
CA GLY A 876 -68.04 132.35 11.61
C GLY A 876 -68.35 133.71 10.97
N GLY A 877 -68.61 133.72 9.66
CA GLY A 877 -69.13 134.89 8.93
C GLY A 877 -70.65 134.88 8.79
N ASN A 878 -71.11 135.32 7.62
CA ASN A 878 -72.51 135.29 7.20
C ASN A 878 -72.85 133.99 6.47
N LEU A 879 -74.12 133.62 6.49
CA LEU A 879 -74.65 132.51 5.69
C LEU A 879 -75.62 133.02 4.63
N THR A 880 -75.31 132.78 3.37
CA THR A 880 -76.19 133.12 2.24
C THR A 880 -76.70 131.85 1.54
N LEU A 881 -78.01 131.64 1.60
CA LEU A 881 -78.72 130.57 0.90
C LEU A 881 -79.49 131.18 -0.27
N ALA A 882 -78.87 131.18 -1.45
CA ALA A 882 -79.40 131.79 -2.66
C ALA A 882 -80.63 131.02 -3.21
N PRO A 883 -81.46 131.64 -4.07
CA PRO A 883 -82.50 130.93 -4.80
C PRO A 883 -81.93 129.73 -5.58
N GLY A 884 -82.57 128.56 -5.46
CA GLY A 884 -82.06 127.30 -6.04
C GLY A 884 -81.15 126.50 -5.12
N SER A 885 -80.67 127.06 -3.99
CA SER A 885 -80.01 126.27 -2.95
C SER A 885 -81.00 125.40 -2.16
N SER A 886 -80.52 124.28 -1.63
CA SER A 886 -81.31 123.34 -0.81
C SER A 886 -80.59 123.04 0.50
N THR A 887 -81.27 123.28 1.62
CA THR A 887 -80.79 122.94 2.96
C THR A 887 -81.35 121.59 3.41
N VAL A 888 -80.56 120.77 4.10
CA VAL A 888 -80.98 119.50 4.70
C VAL A 888 -80.67 119.53 6.20
N ILE A 889 -81.60 119.02 7.01
CA ILE A 889 -81.55 119.01 8.48
C ILE A 889 -82.01 117.63 8.99
N GLU A 890 -81.09 116.89 9.59
CA GLU A 890 -81.23 115.52 10.06
C GLU A 890 -81.08 115.38 11.57
N LEU A 891 -81.60 114.27 12.08
CA LEU A 891 -82.07 114.20 13.44
C LEU A 891 -81.77 112.78 13.98
N GLY A 892 -80.99 112.71 15.07
CA GLY A 892 -80.09 111.64 15.55
C GLY A 892 -79.65 111.70 17.06
N GLY A 893 -80.22 112.60 17.89
CA GLY A 893 -80.17 112.78 19.37
C GLY A 893 -81.22 113.85 19.84
N ASP A 894 -81.62 113.95 21.12
CA ASP A 894 -82.43 115.12 21.60
C ASP A 894 -81.66 116.45 21.64
N MET A 895 -80.32 116.38 21.56
CA MET A 895 -79.42 117.49 21.86
C MET A 895 -79.07 118.29 20.60
N PRO A 896 -78.97 119.63 20.65
CA PRO A 896 -78.48 120.39 19.51
C PRO A 896 -77.07 119.97 19.09
N GLY A 897 -76.85 119.81 17.79
CA GLY A 897 -75.52 119.66 17.18
C GLY A 897 -74.84 118.29 17.30
N THR A 898 -75.30 117.44 18.22
CA THR A 898 -74.97 116.00 18.28
C THR A 898 -76.21 115.13 18.14
N GLY A 899 -77.37 115.76 18.19
CA GLY A 899 -78.66 115.12 18.20
C GLY A 899 -79.68 115.63 17.19
N TYR A 900 -79.67 116.90 16.89
CA TYR A 900 -80.31 117.39 15.68
C TYR A 900 -79.36 118.34 15.01
N ASP A 901 -79.40 118.34 13.68
CA ASP A 901 -78.60 119.24 12.89
C ASP A 901 -78.87 120.67 13.34
N GLN A 902 -77.79 121.35 13.71
CA GLN A 902 -77.83 122.76 14.08
C GLN A 902 -76.88 123.55 13.19
N ILE A 903 -77.41 124.63 12.63
CA ILE A 903 -76.65 125.70 11.98
C ILE A 903 -76.57 126.86 12.98
N ASN A 904 -75.37 127.24 13.38
CA ASN A 904 -75.13 128.46 14.16
C ASN A 904 -74.42 129.47 13.27
N VAL A 905 -75.09 130.57 12.94
CA VAL A 905 -74.55 131.67 12.13
C VAL A 905 -74.19 132.84 13.05
N ALA A 906 -72.92 133.23 13.08
CA ALA A 906 -72.47 134.36 13.90
C ALA A 906 -72.94 135.72 13.31
N GLY A 907 -72.97 135.85 11.99
CA GLY A 907 -73.52 137.00 11.28
C GLY A 907 -75.01 136.87 10.91
N THR A 908 -75.37 137.41 9.74
CA THR A 908 -76.74 137.34 9.22
C THR A 908 -76.95 136.05 8.42
N ALA A 909 -78.09 135.39 8.65
CA ALA A 909 -78.58 134.27 7.84
C ALA A 909 -79.62 134.77 6.82
N THR A 910 -79.28 134.74 5.53
CA THR A 910 -80.18 135.14 4.45
C THR A 910 -80.77 133.91 3.77
N LEU A 911 -82.09 133.73 3.90
CA LEU A 911 -82.83 132.51 3.58
C LEU A 911 -83.71 132.72 2.34
N ASN A 912 -83.35 132.09 1.21
CA ASN A 912 -84.21 131.99 0.01
C ASN A 912 -84.26 130.58 -0.60
N GLY A 913 -83.40 129.66 -0.17
CA GLY A 913 -83.40 128.26 -0.60
C GLY A 913 -84.55 127.42 -0.01
N SER A 914 -84.59 126.12 -0.33
CA SER A 914 -85.49 125.15 0.30
C SER A 914 -84.90 124.53 1.57
N LEU A 915 -85.73 123.84 2.35
CA LEU A 915 -85.38 123.09 3.54
C LEU A 915 -86.00 121.68 3.47
N ASN A 916 -85.20 120.64 3.71
CA ASN A 916 -85.66 119.26 3.79
C ASN A 916 -85.23 118.64 5.12
N VAL A 917 -86.19 118.34 5.97
CA VAL A 917 -85.95 117.65 7.24
C VAL A 917 -85.98 116.14 7.01
N SER A 918 -85.03 115.40 7.58
CA SER A 918 -84.76 114.00 7.26
C SER A 918 -84.52 113.13 8.51
N SER A 919 -84.53 111.81 8.31
CA SER A 919 -84.58 110.78 9.34
C SER A 919 -83.26 110.03 9.47
N TYR A 920 -82.46 110.31 10.51
CA TYR A 920 -81.15 109.68 10.62
C TYR A 920 -81.25 108.24 11.16
N HIS A 921 -80.45 107.28 10.68
CA HIS A 921 -80.31 105.90 11.22
C HIS A 921 -81.58 105.12 11.71
N GLY A 922 -82.80 105.45 11.28
CA GLY A 922 -84.04 104.93 11.90
C GLY A 922 -84.33 105.54 13.30
N TYR A 923 -83.41 106.39 13.76
CA TYR A 923 -83.62 107.52 14.63
C TYR A 923 -84.61 108.50 13.96
N THR A 924 -85.89 108.13 13.92
CA THR A 924 -86.94 108.91 14.62
C THR A 924 -86.26 109.65 15.81
N PRO A 925 -86.28 111.00 16.11
CA PRO A 925 -85.18 111.78 16.90
C PRO A 925 -84.79 112.45 18.45
N THR A 926 -85.08 112.36 19.86
CA THR A 926 -85.99 111.81 21.03
C THR A 926 -87.42 112.50 21.38
N ALA A 927 -88.54 111.77 21.75
CA ALA A 927 -89.99 112.16 21.50
C ALA A 927 -90.78 113.18 22.39
N GLY A 928 -91.40 114.19 21.75
CA GLY A 928 -92.19 115.27 22.40
C GLY A 928 -91.35 116.52 22.72
N THR A 929 -90.04 116.42 22.47
CA THR A 929 -89.01 117.44 22.67
C THR A 929 -89.02 118.49 21.55
N ALA A 930 -88.19 119.55 21.68
CA ALA A 930 -88.03 120.59 20.67
C ALA A 930 -86.56 121.01 20.38
N TYR A 931 -86.21 121.33 19.11
CA TYR A 931 -84.90 121.22 18.44
C TYR A 931 -84.49 122.42 17.55
N ARG A 932 -83.84 123.39 18.17
CA ARG A 932 -83.36 124.65 17.59
C ARG A 932 -82.38 124.50 16.40
N PHE A 933 -82.82 124.09 15.20
CA PHE A 933 -81.94 123.72 14.07
C PHE A 933 -81.19 124.88 13.41
N LEU A 934 -81.64 126.13 13.55
CA LEU A 934 -80.93 127.31 13.06
C LEU A 934 -80.93 128.36 14.18
N ASN A 935 -79.78 128.94 14.45
CA ASN A 935 -79.63 130.19 15.21
C ASN A 935 -78.87 131.20 14.35
N ALA A 936 -79.30 132.46 14.36
CA ALA A 936 -78.57 133.57 13.79
C ALA A 936 -78.81 134.86 14.61
N GLN A 937 -77.87 135.80 14.56
CA GLN A 937 -78.10 137.14 15.13
C GLN A 937 -79.23 137.87 14.41
N GLN A 938 -79.32 137.71 13.09
CA GLN A 938 -80.44 138.19 12.28
C GLN A 938 -80.77 137.18 11.19
N THR A 939 -82.05 136.87 11.03
CA THR A 939 -82.60 136.09 9.91
C THR A 939 -83.32 137.02 8.94
N ASN A 940 -82.98 136.97 7.66
CA ASN A 940 -83.66 137.70 6.61
C ASN A 940 -84.23 136.73 5.56
N GLY A 941 -85.43 137.01 5.04
CA GLY A 941 -86.17 136.10 4.17
C GLY A 941 -86.78 134.90 4.91
N ARG A 942 -87.06 133.83 4.17
CA ARG A 942 -87.63 132.56 4.66
C ARG A 942 -87.30 131.44 3.68
N PHE A 943 -87.28 130.19 4.14
CA PHE A 943 -87.19 129.05 3.23
C PHE A 943 -88.37 129.05 2.24
N ALA A 944 -88.08 128.86 0.95
CA ALA A 944 -89.08 128.91 -0.13
C ALA A 944 -89.98 127.66 -0.15
N ALA A 945 -89.48 126.53 0.36
CA ALA A 945 -90.21 125.27 0.55
C ALA A 945 -89.66 124.54 1.78
N VAL A 946 -90.50 123.74 2.45
CA VAL A 946 -90.13 122.92 3.62
C VAL A 946 -90.72 121.52 3.48
N THR A 947 -89.89 120.49 3.64
CA THR A 947 -90.28 119.06 3.63
C THR A 947 -89.94 118.41 4.98
N VAL A 948 -90.73 117.44 5.44
CA VAL A 948 -90.45 116.63 6.66
C VAL A 948 -90.82 115.15 6.42
N PRO A 949 -90.29 114.17 7.20
CA PRO A 949 -90.67 112.76 7.05
C PRO A 949 -92.12 112.50 7.47
N GLY A 950 -92.85 111.72 6.65
CA GLY A 950 -94.31 111.59 6.75
C GLY A 950 -94.82 111.08 8.10
N ASP A 951 -94.18 110.05 8.63
CA ASP A 951 -94.63 109.32 9.83
C ASP A 951 -94.52 110.13 11.13
N TRP A 952 -93.91 111.33 11.08
CA TRP A 952 -93.43 112.03 12.27
C TRP A 952 -94.26 113.24 12.69
N GLY A 953 -95.11 113.79 11.81
CA GLY A 953 -96.06 114.85 12.16
C GLY A 953 -95.44 116.15 12.70
N MET A 954 -94.35 116.60 12.08
CA MET A 954 -93.50 117.70 12.59
C MET A 954 -93.81 119.04 11.92
N SER A 955 -93.50 120.14 12.62
CA SER A 955 -93.68 121.52 12.13
C SER A 955 -92.37 122.32 12.22
N VAL A 956 -92.29 123.41 11.44
CA VAL A 956 -91.18 124.38 11.44
C VAL A 956 -91.78 125.76 11.66
N GLY A 957 -91.29 126.54 12.63
CA GLY A 957 -91.76 127.89 12.93
C GLY A 957 -90.71 128.78 13.59
N LEU A 958 -90.75 130.09 13.35
CA LEU A 958 -89.79 131.05 13.91
C LEU A 958 -89.99 131.27 15.42
N SER A 959 -88.95 131.02 16.21
CA SER A 959 -88.88 131.35 17.64
C SER A 959 -87.82 132.43 17.89
N GLY A 960 -88.19 133.70 17.69
CA GLY A 960 -87.24 134.79 17.52
C GLY A 960 -86.48 134.59 16.21
N SER A 961 -85.40 133.80 16.27
CA SER A 961 -84.62 133.33 15.11
C SER A 961 -84.32 131.76 15.05
N ALA A 962 -85.24 130.76 15.42
CA ALA A 962 -85.04 129.19 15.62
C ALA A 962 -86.25 127.98 15.80
N PHE A 963 -86.15 126.52 16.15
CA PHE A 963 -87.02 125.06 15.97
C PHE A 963 -87.23 123.54 16.94
N ASP A 964 -87.50 122.08 16.61
CA ASP A 964 -88.40 120.76 17.27
C ASP A 964 -88.51 118.90 17.58
N LEU A 965 -87.77 117.58 17.86
CA LEU A 965 -88.02 115.89 17.50
C LEU A 965 -88.00 114.15 18.27
N ARG A 966 -87.29 112.75 18.13
CA ARG A 966 -87.04 110.93 18.62
C ARG A 966 -85.59 109.50 18.92
N MET A 967 -84.13 108.85 18.57
CA MET A 967 -82.92 107.39 18.70
C MET A 967 -80.99 106.75 18.72
N PRO A 968 -79.86 105.81 18.04
CA PRO A 968 -78.03 105.35 18.05
C PRO A 968 -76.61 104.14 17.37
N GLN A 969 -75.01 104.01 17.14
CA GLN A 969 -73.51 102.84 17.04
C GLN A 969 -71.83 102.34 16.10
N ALA A 970 -70.42 101.60 16.37
CA ALA A 970 -68.96 100.60 15.68
C ALA A 970 -67.01 100.43 15.37
N ALA A 971 -65.85 99.32 15.15
CA ALA A 971 -64.12 98.98 14.52
C ALA A 971 -62.48 97.90 14.74
N LEU A 972 -61.13 97.43 13.97
CA LEU A 972 -59.48 96.55 14.15
C LEU A 972 -57.91 95.86 13.16
N THR A 973 -56.42 95.26 13.37
CA THR A 973 -54.98 94.41 12.52
C THR A 973 -53.09 93.94 12.71
N GLU A 974 -51.93 93.06 12.02
CA GLU A 974 -50.11 92.57 12.10
C GLU A 974 -48.71 91.52 11.21
N VAL A 975 -47.15 91.15 11.33
CA VAL A 975 -45.79 90.01 10.72
C VAL A 975 -43.86 89.79 10.58
N PRO A 976 -42.73 88.76 10.03
CA PRO A 976 -40.97 88.21 10.14
C PRO A 976 -39.51 87.38 9.16
N GLN A 977 -38.00 86.86 9.37
CA GLN A 977 -36.56 86.04 8.52
C GLN A 977 -34.76 85.40 8.85
N LEU A 978 -33.59 84.55 8.14
CA LEU A 978 -31.83 84.04 8.25
C LEU A 978 -30.52 82.92 7.39
N ARG A 979 -28.97 82.57 7.46
CA ARG A 979 -27.40 82.05 6.64
C ARG A 979 -26.04 80.74 6.36
N TYR A 980 -24.92 80.46 5.27
CA TYR A 980 -23.25 79.87 4.75
C TYR A 980 -22.11 78.42 4.16
N LEU A 981 -21.11 78.04 3.00
CA LEU A 981 -19.79 76.86 2.55
C LEU A 981 -18.69 76.36 1.07
N GLN A 982 -17.57 75.30 0.71
CA GLN A 982 -16.38 74.84 -0.57
C GLN A 982 -15.26 73.40 -1.09
N THR A 983 -14.21 73.05 -2.21
CA THR A 983 -13.22 71.70 -2.93
C THR A 983 -11.72 71.43 -4.03
N LEU A 984 -10.86 70.23 -4.60
CA LEU A 984 -9.45 69.88 -5.68
C LEU A 984 -8.45 68.42 -6.37
N GLN A 985 -7.41 68.16 -7.51
CA GLN A 985 -6.00 67.15 -8.03
C GLN A 985 -5.33 66.08 -9.45
N GLN A 986 -3.95 65.57 -9.97
CA GLN A 986 -3.29 64.47 -11.18
C GLN A 986 -1.73 63.75 -11.52
N VAL A 987 -1.56 62.52 -12.22
CA VAL A 987 -0.47 61.82 -13.18
C VAL A 987 0.38 60.46 -12.84
N THR A 988 1.14 59.54 -13.60
CA THR A 988 1.77 59.13 -14.99
C THR A 988 1.96 57.53 -15.28
N ALA A 989 2.81 56.68 -16.05
CA ALA A 989 4.14 56.53 -16.85
C ALA A 989 4.35 55.28 -17.94
N GLN A 990 5.56 54.62 -18.24
CA GLN A 990 5.96 53.67 -19.43
C GLN A 990 6.85 52.32 -19.23
N LYS A 991 7.03 51.42 -20.27
CA LYS A 991 7.70 50.03 -20.36
C LYS A 991 8.97 49.94 -21.28
N PRO A 992 9.94 48.98 -21.14
CA PRO A 992 10.24 47.97 -22.21
C PRO A 992 10.73 46.55 -21.73
N GLU A 993 11.32 45.72 -22.61
CA GLU A 993 11.54 44.25 -22.52
C GLU A 993 13.05 43.86 -22.36
N THR A 994 13.55 42.62 -22.15
CA THR A 994 13.24 41.25 -22.68
C THR A 994 13.82 40.11 -21.80
N LEU A 995 13.54 38.83 -22.19
CA LEU A 995 14.30 37.56 -21.98
C LEU A 995 13.75 36.42 -21.07
N ALA A 996 14.01 35.20 -21.56
CA ALA A 996 14.16 33.90 -20.88
C ALA A 996 12.93 33.17 -20.29
N THR A 997 12.53 32.12 -21.01
CA THR A 997 11.73 30.96 -20.58
C THR A 997 12.18 30.28 -19.27
N ASN A 998 11.23 29.82 -18.45
CA ASN A 998 11.30 28.44 -17.92
C ASN A 998 9.96 27.87 -17.40
N ALA A 999 9.46 26.84 -18.11
CA ALA A 999 8.75 25.64 -17.62
C ALA A 999 7.42 25.72 -16.82
N VAL A 1000 6.75 24.55 -16.79
CA VAL A 1000 5.64 24.12 -15.91
C VAL A 1000 4.25 24.74 -16.17
N SER A 1001 3.10 24.05 -16.13
CA SER A 1001 2.72 22.65 -16.44
C SER A 1001 1.19 22.52 -16.19
N THR A 1002 0.43 21.96 -17.12
CA THR A 1002 -0.82 21.15 -16.95
C THR A 1002 -1.88 21.63 -15.91
N ALA A 1003 -3.04 22.21 -16.25
CA ALA A 1003 -4.11 21.84 -17.20
C ALA A 1003 -5.07 20.71 -16.72
N ILE A 1004 -6.25 20.62 -17.38
CA ILE A 1004 -7.41 19.69 -17.19
C ILE A 1004 -8.47 20.24 -16.20
N ALA A 1005 -9.75 20.43 -16.56
CA ALA A 1005 -10.48 20.19 -17.82
C ALA A 1005 -11.49 21.31 -18.15
N GLU A 1006 -11.95 21.34 -19.42
CA GLU A 1006 -13.11 22.11 -19.89
C GLU A 1006 -14.44 21.50 -19.40
N ILE A 1007 -15.50 22.32 -19.41
CA ILE A 1007 -16.70 22.03 -20.23
C ILE A 1007 -17.42 23.36 -20.56
N VAL A 1008 -17.57 23.60 -21.87
CA VAL A 1008 -18.60 24.41 -22.57
C VAL A 1008 -19.10 25.69 -21.85
N ASP A 1009 -18.60 26.89 -22.16
CA ASP A 1009 -18.72 27.67 -23.42
C ASP A 1009 -20.11 28.27 -23.67
N SER A 1010 -20.20 29.60 -23.52
CA SER A 1010 -20.89 30.47 -24.46
C SER A 1010 -20.32 31.89 -24.37
N ASP A 1011 -19.57 32.26 -25.41
CA ASP A 1011 -18.72 33.44 -25.59
C ASP A 1011 -19.25 34.86 -25.24
N THR A 1012 -18.33 35.83 -25.32
CA THR A 1012 -18.45 37.31 -25.22
C THR A 1012 -18.30 37.96 -23.82
N GLU A 1013 -17.52 39.02 -23.63
CA GLU A 1013 -16.74 39.84 -24.58
C GLU A 1013 -15.54 40.52 -23.89
N THR A 1014 -14.33 40.52 -24.48
CA THR A 1014 -13.32 41.59 -24.27
C THR A 1014 -12.11 41.49 -25.22
N VAL A 1015 -12.16 42.20 -26.36
CA VAL A 1015 -10.95 42.74 -27.01
C VAL A 1015 -11.22 44.20 -27.37
N ALA A 1016 -10.51 45.12 -26.73
CA ALA A 1016 -10.62 46.54 -27.03
C ALA A 1016 -9.79 46.92 -28.27
N ALA A 1017 -10.43 47.67 -29.16
CA ALA A 1017 -9.84 48.56 -30.17
C ALA A 1017 -8.90 47.96 -31.26
N VAL A 1018 -9.39 47.97 -32.50
CA VAL A 1018 -8.57 48.28 -33.68
C VAL A 1018 -9.27 49.36 -34.51
N SER A 1019 -8.56 50.47 -34.72
CA SER A 1019 -8.65 51.49 -35.79
C SER A 1019 -9.99 52.07 -36.29
N GLN A 1020 -9.90 53.38 -36.57
CA GLN A 1020 -10.68 54.19 -37.51
C GLN A 1020 -11.10 53.39 -38.79
N THR A 1021 -12.22 53.66 -39.46
CA THR A 1021 -12.59 54.98 -40.05
C THR A 1021 -14.05 55.02 -40.55
N LEU A 1022 -14.64 56.23 -40.64
CA LEU A 1022 -15.71 56.68 -41.56
C LEU A 1022 -17.21 56.36 -41.27
N ALA A 1023 -17.99 57.41 -40.98
CA ALA A 1023 -19.41 57.63 -41.38
C ALA A 1023 -19.85 59.10 -41.16
N GLN A 1024 -20.93 59.58 -41.80
CA GLN A 1024 -21.49 60.97 -41.68
C GLN A 1024 -23.04 60.98 -41.67
N ALA A 1025 -23.69 62.04 -41.08
CA ALA A 1025 -24.94 62.76 -41.53
C ALA A 1025 -26.16 63.05 -40.55
N THR A 1026 -26.34 64.32 -40.09
CA THR A 1026 -27.52 65.28 -40.25
C THR A 1026 -28.89 65.28 -39.44
N ALA A 1027 -29.37 66.44 -38.82
CA ALA A 1027 -30.81 66.98 -38.60
C ALA A 1027 -31.06 68.21 -37.59
N ALA A 1028 -32.19 69.03 -37.58
CA ALA A 1028 -32.54 70.24 -36.65
C ALA A 1028 -34.02 70.99 -36.63
N ASN A 1029 -34.37 71.97 -35.69
CA ASN A 1029 -35.41 73.16 -35.56
C ASN A 1029 -36.98 73.08 -35.09
N ASP A 1030 -37.93 74.04 -34.64
CA ASP A 1030 -38.15 75.49 -34.09
C ASP A 1030 -39.63 75.96 -33.51
N GLY A 1031 -39.94 77.21 -32.92
CA GLY A 1031 -41.35 77.88 -32.70
C GLY A 1031 -41.82 78.89 -31.48
N THR A 1032 -42.86 79.85 -31.57
CA THR A 1032 -43.56 80.80 -30.51
C THR A 1032 -45.01 81.45 -30.87
N ASN A 1033 -45.87 82.43 -30.30
CA ASN A 1033 -46.08 83.47 -29.16
C ASN A 1033 -47.59 84.07 -28.84
N GLN A 1034 -47.91 85.24 -28.11
CA GLN A 1034 -49.21 85.63 -27.33
C GLN A 1034 -49.81 87.17 -27.21
N SER A 1035 -51.00 87.56 -26.55
CA SER A 1035 -51.63 89.00 -26.33
C SER A 1035 -52.91 89.31 -25.34
N THR A 1036 -53.37 90.58 -24.93
CA THR A 1036 -54.55 91.01 -23.96
C THR A 1036 -55.18 92.54 -23.92
N VAL A 1037 -56.33 92.95 -23.19
CA VAL A 1037 -56.95 94.38 -22.92
C VAL A 1037 -58.17 94.66 -21.84
N PRO A 1038 -58.54 95.93 -21.32
CA PRO A 1038 -59.61 96.38 -20.27
C PRO A 1038 -60.56 97.70 -20.54
N ALA A 1039 -61.39 98.55 -19.77
CA ALA A 1039 -62.02 98.90 -18.37
C ALA A 1039 -63.24 100.02 -18.32
N ARG A 1040 -63.93 100.48 -17.17
CA ARG A 1040 -65.02 101.61 -17.04
C ARG A 1040 -65.48 102.31 -15.63
N VAL A 1041 -66.59 103.18 -15.49
CA VAL A 1041 -66.91 104.28 -14.40
C VAL A 1041 -68.45 104.66 -13.98
N GLY A 1042 -68.84 105.55 -12.96
CA GLY A 1042 -70.25 105.96 -12.41
C GLY A 1042 -70.62 107.34 -11.61
N LEU A 1043 -71.82 107.57 -10.93
CA LEU A 1043 -72.53 108.90 -10.49
C LEU A 1043 -73.27 109.11 -9.03
N ARG A 1044 -74.01 110.25 -8.62
CA ARG A 1044 -74.06 110.84 -7.18
C ARG A 1044 -75.22 111.71 -6.46
N GLN A 1045 -75.24 111.66 -5.10
CA GLN A 1045 -75.73 112.57 -3.99
C GLN A 1045 -74.75 112.43 -2.77
N CYS A 1046 -74.68 113.28 -1.71
CA CYS A 1046 -73.72 113.10 -0.58
C CYS A 1046 -73.91 111.75 0.15
N ARG A 1047 -73.00 110.78 -0.10
CA ARG A 1047 -72.71 109.57 0.69
C ARG A 1047 -71.26 109.14 0.47
#